data_AF-A0A974UD99-F1
#
_entry.id   AF-A0A974UD99-F1
#
_cell.length_a   1.000
_cell.length_b   1.000
_cell.length_c   1.000
_cell.angle_alpha   90.00
_cell.angle_beta   90.00
_cell.angle_gamma   90.00
#
_symmetry.space_group_name_H-M   'P 1'
#
loop_
_entity.id
_entity.type
_entity.pdbx_description
1 polymer ?
#
loop_
_entity_poly.entity_id
_entity_poly.type
_entity_poly.pdbx_seq_one_letter_code
_entity_poly.pdbx_strand_id
1 'polypeptide(L)'
;MEEQPKPAPKKRISTFWFVTILLVVISLCLWFAASLGNFYTENILPPAETSQEVTATQAEVSQSTEATETTEVTGAPTAEPTPTEAPQLTGADLTLQILEEELIPENDPSDLVQRLGGKSDIPATDPDPDAPYEVGAAKTFWVTNVVTNTNFQVDTTLAYADDILYIWIENSVEYHQTNVDRLGSEFSEQIYPTNRAFFGSEWTPGIDDDPHIYFLFTGGVGGTILGYFSSADEIPREAHPYSNAHEMFILNADNLNLAGDQIRSTLAHEFQHMIHWNVDRNEDTWLNEGFSMLAELLNDYPVGNHDTAYIHAPDIQITSWGEPGESNIPHYGAAFLFTAYLLDRFGEEVTQAIVENPLNGMESIDHVLQELAIIDPLTGETPTAEDIFADWVVANLLGDKSIALGRYAYGVYPNAPLASPNPIVTGCPSGKLNYDVRQYGVDYIGIQCKGEWTLNFTGNAEVGILPIDAYSGDYFFWSNMGDSSDMSLQRSFDLTNVEGPVEMTFQAWYDLEVDYDYVFVSATTDGENWQILDTSSCTTSNPSGNSYGCGLNGASNGWRLQAVDLSAYAGQEVTLRFDYITDAAVNGIGLAIDNIQIAAIDYSSDLEADEGGWQADGFVRIENLLPQSFRVTLVTYGDEINVIPLELNADNILSTDLNLTDDIYQAVLVISGTTPVTRQSATYQVELVNQGK
;
A
#
# COMPACT_ATOMS: atom_id res chain seq x y z
N MET A 1 -62.69 -16.17 -21.11
CA MET A 1 -61.74 -16.90 -20.24
C MET A 1 -60.37 -16.56 -20.78
N GLU A 2 -59.69 -15.65 -20.10
CA GLU A 2 -58.54 -14.87 -20.60
C GLU A 2 -57.29 -15.71 -20.85
N GLU A 3 -56.64 -15.40 -21.98
CA GLU A 3 -55.46 -16.04 -22.56
C GLU A 3 -54.15 -15.55 -21.92
N GLN A 4 -53.20 -16.48 -21.78
CA GLN A 4 -51.80 -16.21 -21.43
C GLN A 4 -51.08 -15.40 -22.52
N PRO A 5 -50.18 -14.45 -22.16
CA PRO A 5 -49.46 -13.64 -23.15
C PRO A 5 -48.33 -14.44 -23.82
N LYS A 6 -48.19 -14.29 -25.15
CA LYS A 6 -47.10 -14.87 -25.94
C LYS A 6 -45.78 -14.09 -25.75
N PRO A 7 -44.62 -14.76 -25.73
CA PRO A 7 -43.32 -14.10 -25.65
C PRO A 7 -42.98 -13.35 -26.95
N ALA A 8 -42.36 -12.17 -26.80
CA ALA A 8 -41.92 -11.33 -27.91
C ALA A 8 -40.74 -11.95 -28.70
N PRO A 9 -40.65 -11.73 -30.02
CA PRO A 9 -39.58 -12.30 -30.83
C PRO A 9 -38.23 -11.61 -30.58
N LYS A 10 -37.19 -12.39 -30.29
CA LYS A 10 -35.80 -11.92 -30.25
C LYS A 10 -35.39 -11.36 -31.61
N LYS A 11 -35.05 -10.06 -31.67
CA LYS A 11 -34.44 -9.43 -32.86
C LYS A 11 -33.07 -10.05 -33.11
N ARG A 12 -32.95 -10.89 -34.15
CA ARG A 12 -31.64 -11.31 -34.68
C ARG A 12 -31.02 -10.14 -35.42
N ILE A 13 -29.89 -9.65 -34.94
CA ILE A 13 -29.01 -8.74 -35.70
C ILE A 13 -28.60 -9.52 -36.95
N SER A 14 -28.87 -8.94 -38.12
CA SER A 14 -28.50 -9.53 -39.41
C SER A 14 -26.98 -9.75 -39.46
N THR A 15 -26.55 -10.92 -39.92
CA THR A 15 -25.14 -11.26 -40.15
C THR A 15 -24.39 -10.18 -40.97
N PHE A 16 -25.12 -9.42 -41.78
CA PHE A 16 -24.58 -8.28 -42.52
C PHE A 16 -24.07 -7.15 -41.61
N TRP A 17 -24.78 -6.83 -40.53
CA TRP A 17 -24.36 -5.78 -39.58
C TRP A 17 -23.17 -6.23 -38.74
N PHE A 18 -23.10 -7.50 -38.38
CA PHE A 18 -21.96 -8.07 -37.64
C PHE A 18 -20.67 -8.02 -38.46
N VAL A 19 -20.74 -8.39 -39.76
CA VAL A 19 -19.59 -8.30 -40.68
C VAL A 19 -19.17 -6.85 -40.92
N THR A 20 -20.11 -5.91 -40.98
CA THR A 20 -19.80 -4.48 -41.19
C THR A 20 -19.10 -3.88 -39.96
N ILE A 21 -19.56 -4.20 -38.75
CA ILE A 21 -18.91 -3.75 -37.50
C ILE A 21 -17.51 -4.36 -37.38
N LEU A 22 -17.35 -5.66 -37.69
CA LEU A 22 -16.05 -6.32 -37.66
C LEU A 22 -15.04 -5.69 -38.62
N LEU A 23 -15.48 -5.30 -39.83
CA LEU A 23 -14.61 -4.62 -40.81
C LEU A 23 -14.20 -3.20 -40.37
N VAL A 24 -15.09 -2.48 -39.68
CA VAL A 24 -14.76 -1.16 -39.11
C VAL A 24 -13.74 -1.29 -37.97
N VAL A 25 -13.92 -2.27 -37.08
CA VAL A 25 -12.97 -2.55 -35.99
C VAL A 25 -11.60 -2.96 -36.53
N ILE A 26 -11.54 -3.86 -37.52
CA ILE A 26 -10.27 -4.26 -38.15
C ILE A 26 -9.59 -3.07 -38.84
N SER A 27 -10.36 -2.18 -39.49
CA SER A 27 -9.81 -0.97 -40.11
C SER A 27 -9.26 0.02 -39.09
N LEU A 28 -9.87 0.14 -37.91
CA LEU A 28 -9.38 0.99 -36.81
C LEU A 28 -8.12 0.40 -36.17
N CYS A 29 -8.05 -0.92 -35.97
CA CYS A 29 -6.87 -1.60 -35.44
C CYS A 29 -5.66 -1.49 -36.39
N LEU A 30 -5.88 -1.57 -37.72
CA LEU A 30 -4.81 -1.40 -38.71
C LEU A 30 -4.28 0.04 -38.78
N TRP A 31 -5.13 1.04 -38.53
CA TRP A 31 -4.73 2.43 -38.43
C TRP A 31 -3.89 2.69 -37.16
N PHE A 32 -4.29 2.08 -36.04
CA PHE A 32 -3.55 2.15 -34.79
C PHE A 32 -2.17 1.51 -34.90
N ALA A 33 -2.07 0.31 -35.49
CA ALA A 33 -0.79 -0.38 -35.70
C ALA A 33 0.16 0.38 -36.64
N ALA A 34 -0.36 1.07 -37.65
CA ALA A 34 0.44 1.92 -38.54
C ALA A 34 0.95 3.20 -37.85
N SER A 35 0.21 3.73 -36.87
CA SER A 35 0.65 4.87 -36.06
C SER A 35 1.74 4.52 -35.05
N LEU A 36 1.70 3.31 -34.46
CA LEU A 36 2.78 2.81 -33.61
C LEU A 36 4.06 2.49 -34.42
N GLY A 37 3.94 1.93 -35.63
CA GLY A 37 5.11 1.60 -36.45
C GLY A 37 5.96 2.81 -36.87
N ASN A 38 5.36 3.99 -36.98
CA ASN A 38 6.08 5.23 -37.29
C ASN A 38 6.74 5.88 -36.06
N PHE A 39 6.32 5.53 -34.84
CA PHE A 39 6.94 6.03 -33.60
C PHE A 39 8.23 5.26 -33.26
N TYR A 40 8.30 3.97 -33.59
CA TYR A 40 9.44 3.10 -33.23
C TYR A 40 10.63 3.14 -34.21
N THR A 41 10.51 3.79 -35.36
CA THR A 41 11.58 3.78 -36.39
C THR A 41 12.49 5.00 -36.38
N GLU A 42 12.26 6.00 -35.51
CA GLU A 42 13.08 7.23 -35.46
C GLU A 42 14.12 7.28 -34.33
N ASN A 43 14.21 6.31 -33.41
CA ASN A 43 15.09 6.42 -32.23
C ASN A 43 16.07 5.25 -31.97
N ILE A 44 16.54 4.52 -32.99
CA ILE A 44 17.62 3.53 -32.78
C ILE A 44 18.65 3.55 -33.93
N LEU A 45 19.71 4.35 -33.76
CA LEU A 45 21.01 4.16 -34.39
C LEU A 45 22.12 4.52 -33.38
N PRO A 46 22.92 3.56 -32.89
CA PRO A 46 24.08 3.86 -32.05
C PRO A 46 25.30 4.27 -32.91
N PRO A 47 26.17 5.19 -32.45
CA PRO A 47 27.49 5.37 -33.06
C PRO A 47 28.49 4.32 -32.56
N ALA A 48 29.36 3.92 -33.47
CA ALA A 48 30.37 2.89 -33.33
C ALA A 48 31.67 3.36 -32.64
N GLU A 49 32.28 2.41 -31.91
CA GLU A 49 33.71 2.14 -31.66
C GLU A 49 34.64 3.23 -31.11
N THR A 50 35.30 2.93 -29.98
CA THR A 50 36.77 2.74 -30.00
C THR A 50 37.27 1.92 -28.80
N SER A 51 37.87 0.76 -29.09
CA SER A 51 38.63 -0.06 -28.16
C SER A 51 40.07 0.46 -28.04
N GLN A 52 40.60 0.57 -26.82
CA GLN A 52 42.03 0.72 -26.58
C GLN A 52 42.56 -0.48 -25.78
N GLU A 53 43.49 -1.18 -26.41
CA GLU A 53 44.38 -2.16 -25.80
C GLU A 53 45.19 -1.53 -24.66
N VAL A 54 45.26 -2.19 -23.50
CA VAL A 54 46.34 -1.97 -22.54
C VAL A 54 47.02 -3.31 -22.26
N THR A 55 48.32 -3.29 -22.51
CA THR A 55 49.27 -4.40 -22.56
C THR A 55 49.66 -4.88 -21.16
N ALA A 56 49.67 -6.20 -20.98
CA ALA A 56 50.25 -6.87 -19.83
C ALA A 56 51.77 -6.65 -19.73
N THR A 57 52.28 -6.39 -18.53
CA THR A 57 53.71 -6.50 -18.21
C THR A 57 53.88 -7.36 -16.96
N GLN A 58 54.74 -8.37 -17.07
CA GLN A 58 55.13 -9.32 -16.02
C GLN A 58 56.31 -8.83 -15.19
N ALA A 59 56.36 -9.41 -13.98
CA ALA A 59 57.51 -9.79 -13.15
C ALA A 59 58.11 -8.73 -12.19
N GLU A 60 58.14 -9.05 -10.90
CA GLU A 60 59.32 -9.70 -10.30
C GLU A 60 59.03 -10.35 -8.93
N VAL A 61 59.79 -11.41 -8.69
CA VAL A 61 59.82 -12.27 -7.51
C VAL A 61 60.84 -11.73 -6.51
N SER A 62 60.53 -11.78 -5.21
CA SER A 62 61.57 -11.87 -4.18
C SER A 62 61.11 -12.72 -3.00
N GLN A 63 61.89 -13.76 -2.71
CA GLN A 63 61.78 -14.66 -1.57
C GLN A 63 62.78 -14.27 -0.47
N SER A 64 62.56 -14.88 0.70
CA SER A 64 63.47 -15.06 1.85
C SER A 64 63.24 -14.05 3.01
N THR A 65 63.27 -14.41 4.29
CA THR A 65 63.65 -15.67 4.96
C THR A 65 63.03 -15.69 6.36
N GLU A 66 62.74 -16.89 6.84
CA GLU A 66 62.34 -17.24 8.20
C GLU A 66 63.54 -17.16 9.17
N ALA A 67 63.31 -16.67 10.39
CA ALA A 67 64.19 -16.93 11.54
C ALA A 67 63.41 -16.83 12.86
N THR A 68 63.33 -17.96 13.55
CA THR A 68 62.73 -18.17 14.87
C THR A 68 63.75 -17.85 15.96
N GLU A 69 63.39 -17.07 16.98
CA GLU A 69 64.04 -17.13 18.29
C GLU A 69 63.05 -16.78 19.42
N THR A 70 62.90 -17.72 20.35
CA THR A 70 62.09 -17.67 21.56
C THR A 70 62.83 -17.01 22.71
N THR A 71 62.23 -16.07 23.45
CA THR A 71 62.34 -16.04 24.93
C THR A 71 61.33 -15.12 25.63
N GLU A 72 60.74 -15.70 26.68
CA GLU A 72 60.28 -15.14 27.97
C GLU A 72 59.09 -14.18 28.11
N VAL A 73 58.16 -14.68 28.94
CA VAL A 73 56.93 -14.12 29.46
C VAL A 73 57.19 -12.99 30.45
N THR A 74 56.60 -11.82 30.21
CA THR A 74 56.30 -10.84 31.26
C THR A 74 54.93 -10.22 30.96
N GLY A 75 54.02 -10.26 31.93
CA GLY A 75 52.60 -9.91 31.75
C GLY A 75 52.39 -8.46 31.33
N ALA A 76 51.68 -8.29 30.21
CA ALA A 76 51.11 -7.03 29.75
C ALA A 76 49.61 -6.99 30.14
N PRO A 77 49.05 -5.81 30.43
CA PRO A 77 47.66 -5.66 30.83
C PRO A 77 46.75 -6.17 29.72
N THR A 78 45.69 -6.87 30.11
CA THR A 78 44.59 -7.25 29.21
C THR A 78 44.11 -5.97 28.52
N ALA A 79 44.40 -5.85 27.22
CA ALA A 79 43.69 -4.91 26.38
C ALA A 79 42.21 -5.32 26.42
N GLU A 80 41.34 -4.43 26.86
CA GLU A 80 39.93 -4.52 26.51
C GLU A 80 39.84 -4.75 24.99
N PRO A 81 38.98 -5.66 24.52
CA PRO A 81 38.71 -5.72 23.10
C PRO A 81 38.27 -4.32 22.68
N THR A 82 39.07 -3.66 21.85
CA THR A 82 38.62 -2.51 21.09
C THR A 82 37.28 -2.91 20.49
N PRO A 83 36.18 -2.14 20.67
CA PRO A 83 34.96 -2.42 19.95
C PRO A 83 35.36 -2.45 18.48
N THR A 84 35.23 -3.63 17.86
CA THR A 84 35.30 -3.72 16.41
C THR A 84 34.22 -2.77 15.94
N GLU A 85 34.63 -1.64 15.37
CA GLU A 85 33.74 -0.70 14.69
C GLU A 85 32.89 -1.57 13.76
N ALA A 86 31.57 -1.59 14.00
CA ALA A 86 30.66 -2.33 13.16
C ALA A 86 30.93 -1.89 11.71
N PRO A 87 30.97 -2.82 10.74
CA PRO A 87 31.15 -2.44 9.35
C PRO A 87 30.12 -1.36 9.01
N GLN A 88 30.59 -0.21 8.49
CA GLN A 88 29.67 0.82 8.00
C GLN A 88 28.88 0.21 6.85
N LEU A 89 27.56 0.17 6.99
CA LEU A 89 26.66 -0.24 5.91
C LEU A 89 26.81 0.73 4.74
N THR A 90 26.60 0.25 3.52
CA THR A 90 26.69 1.04 2.29
C THR A 90 25.64 0.55 1.30
N GLY A 91 25.20 1.41 0.38
CA GLY A 91 24.25 1.04 -0.66
C GLY A 91 22.94 0.51 -0.08
N ALA A 92 22.47 -0.60 -0.62
CA ALA A 92 21.21 -1.24 -0.26
C ALA A 92 21.01 -1.45 1.26
N ASP A 93 22.00 -2.01 1.96
CA ASP A 93 21.88 -2.28 3.41
C ASP A 93 21.78 -0.99 4.24
N LEU A 94 22.45 0.09 3.80
CA LEU A 94 22.36 1.38 4.47
C LEU A 94 20.98 2.02 4.25
N THR A 95 20.46 1.95 3.02
CA THR A 95 19.11 2.44 2.72
C THR A 95 18.06 1.72 3.56
N LEU A 96 18.14 0.39 3.68
CA LEU A 96 17.22 -0.37 4.54
C LEU A 96 17.31 0.08 6.00
N GLN A 97 18.52 0.22 6.55
CA GLN A 97 18.69 0.70 7.92
C GLN A 97 18.08 2.09 8.13
N ILE A 98 18.30 3.02 7.20
CA ILE A 98 17.72 4.38 7.28
C ILE A 98 16.20 4.31 7.35
N LEU A 99 15.58 3.43 6.54
CA LEU A 99 14.13 3.28 6.51
C LEU A 99 13.57 2.61 7.76
N GLU A 100 14.28 1.65 8.35
CA GLU A 100 13.90 1.01 9.62
C GLU A 100 14.02 1.96 10.82
N GLU A 101 14.89 2.98 10.73
CA GLU A 101 15.11 3.96 11.80
C GLU A 101 14.24 5.22 11.67
N GLU A 102 13.73 5.53 10.47
CA GLU A 102 12.91 6.71 10.21
C GLU A 102 11.44 6.46 10.61
N LEU A 103 10.90 7.38 11.41
CA LEU A 103 9.48 7.37 11.78
C LEU A 103 8.69 8.22 10.79
N ILE A 104 7.55 7.71 10.35
CA ILE A 104 6.65 8.46 9.47
C ILE A 104 5.69 9.28 10.34
N PRO A 105 5.76 10.63 10.29
CA PRO A 105 4.92 11.49 11.12
C PRO A 105 3.46 11.47 10.63
N GLU A 106 2.57 11.14 11.55
CA GLU A 106 1.14 11.21 11.34
C GLU A 106 0.65 12.68 11.24
N ASN A 107 -0.30 12.95 10.35
CA ASN A 107 -0.81 14.29 10.14
C ASN A 107 -1.70 14.77 11.30
N ASP A 108 -1.80 16.09 11.46
CA ASP A 108 -2.75 16.73 12.37
C ASP A 108 -3.63 17.70 11.57
N PRO A 109 -4.90 17.36 11.28
CA PRO A 109 -5.80 18.23 10.51
C PRO A 109 -5.93 19.64 11.11
N SER A 110 -5.82 19.79 12.44
CA SER A 110 -5.89 21.09 13.10
C SER A 110 -4.63 21.92 12.86
N ASP A 111 -3.44 21.30 12.86
CA ASP A 111 -2.19 21.96 12.46
C ASP A 111 -2.24 22.35 10.99
N LEU A 112 -2.57 21.41 10.11
CA LEU A 112 -2.58 21.63 8.66
C LEU A 112 -3.47 22.80 8.25
N VAL A 113 -4.68 22.86 8.78
CA VAL A 113 -5.63 23.94 8.50
C VAL A 113 -5.17 25.29 9.07
N GLN A 114 -4.48 25.29 10.22
CA GLN A 114 -3.94 26.52 10.78
C GLN A 114 -2.74 27.02 10.00
N ARG A 115 -1.78 26.13 9.77
CA ARG A 115 -0.50 26.40 9.13
C ARG A 115 -0.65 26.70 7.64
N LEU A 116 -1.37 25.86 6.90
CA LEU A 116 -1.50 25.93 5.44
C LEU A 116 -2.84 26.54 5.00
N GLY A 117 -3.92 26.29 5.75
CA GLY A 117 -5.25 26.82 5.45
C GLY A 117 -5.50 28.27 5.92
N GLY A 118 -4.59 28.84 6.73
CA GLY A 118 -4.67 30.21 7.23
C GLY A 118 -5.84 30.48 8.18
N LYS A 119 -6.39 29.45 8.82
CA LYS A 119 -7.41 29.58 9.85
C LYS A 119 -6.77 29.57 11.24
N SER A 120 -7.52 29.94 12.27
CA SER A 120 -7.05 29.91 13.66
C SER A 120 -8.15 29.44 14.58
N ASP A 121 -7.78 28.91 15.74
CA ASP A 121 -8.71 28.48 16.79
C ASP A 121 -9.71 27.40 16.35
N ILE A 122 -9.25 26.44 15.54
CA ILE A 122 -10.07 25.29 15.11
C ILE A 122 -10.49 24.50 16.35
N PRO A 123 -11.80 24.29 16.59
CA PRO A 123 -12.27 23.54 17.75
C PRO A 123 -11.99 22.04 17.56
N ALA A 124 -11.73 21.32 18.64
CA ALA A 124 -11.52 19.87 18.58
C ALA A 124 -12.82 19.08 18.28
N THR A 125 -13.98 19.70 18.52
CA THR A 125 -15.32 19.15 18.25
C THR A 125 -16.19 20.18 17.55
N ASP A 126 -17.25 19.75 16.87
CA ASP A 126 -18.27 20.58 16.23
C ASP A 126 -19.68 20.16 16.71
N PRO A 127 -20.04 20.46 17.98
CA PRO A 127 -21.27 19.96 18.59
C PRO A 127 -22.53 20.31 17.80
N ASP A 128 -23.43 19.34 17.63
CA ASP A 128 -24.73 19.55 16.99
C ASP A 128 -25.77 20.05 18.01
N PRO A 129 -26.18 21.34 17.99
CA PRO A 129 -27.12 21.88 18.95
C PRO A 129 -28.56 21.36 18.78
N ASP A 130 -28.87 20.74 17.65
CA ASP A 130 -30.21 20.23 17.34
C ASP A 130 -30.38 18.74 17.71
N ALA A 131 -29.29 18.04 18.04
CA ALA A 131 -29.31 16.68 18.57
C ALA A 131 -29.80 16.62 20.04
N PRO A 132 -30.45 15.52 20.49
CA PRO A 132 -30.81 14.34 19.71
C PRO A 132 -32.07 14.57 18.85
N TYR A 133 -32.18 13.82 17.75
CA TYR A 133 -33.26 13.96 16.77
C TYR A 133 -34.43 12.98 17.01
N GLU A 134 -35.63 13.38 16.56
CA GLU A 134 -36.82 12.51 16.51
C GLU A 134 -37.19 12.15 15.05
N VAL A 135 -37.70 10.94 14.83
CA VAL A 135 -38.15 10.47 13.50
C VAL A 135 -39.07 11.50 12.84
N GLY A 136 -38.75 11.85 11.58
CA GLY A 136 -39.39 12.91 10.82
C GLY A 136 -38.65 14.25 10.82
N ALA A 137 -37.55 14.38 11.59
CA ALA A 137 -36.61 15.49 11.46
C ALA A 137 -36.03 15.58 10.03
N ALA A 138 -35.66 16.78 9.61
CA ALA A 138 -35.07 17.04 8.30
C ALA A 138 -33.67 17.63 8.46
N LYS A 139 -32.72 17.14 7.67
CA LYS A 139 -31.33 17.60 7.67
C LYS A 139 -30.73 17.46 6.27
N THR A 140 -29.77 18.31 5.96
CA THR A 140 -29.05 18.30 4.69
C THR A 140 -27.63 17.79 4.96
N PHE A 141 -27.15 16.88 4.11
CA PHE A 141 -25.81 16.29 4.23
C PHE A 141 -25.01 16.51 2.95
N TRP A 142 -23.70 16.63 3.08
CA TRP A 142 -22.73 16.51 2.00
C TRP A 142 -22.53 15.03 1.63
N VAL A 143 -22.36 14.79 0.34
CA VAL A 143 -22.11 13.48 -0.25
C VAL A 143 -21.07 13.64 -1.36
N THR A 144 -20.06 12.77 -1.33
CA THR A 144 -19.06 12.63 -2.38
C THR A 144 -19.47 11.53 -3.35
N ASN A 145 -19.43 11.81 -4.66
CA ASN A 145 -19.38 10.75 -5.66
C ASN A 145 -17.95 10.26 -5.81
N VAL A 146 -17.63 9.08 -5.29
CA VAL A 146 -16.27 8.54 -5.20
C VAL A 146 -15.67 8.11 -6.55
N VAL A 147 -16.47 8.10 -7.62
CA VAL A 147 -15.98 7.78 -8.97
C VAL A 147 -15.54 9.06 -9.70
N THR A 148 -16.17 10.19 -9.40
CA THR A 148 -15.92 11.47 -10.09
C THR A 148 -15.31 12.55 -9.20
N ASN A 149 -15.09 12.25 -7.91
CA ASN A 149 -14.66 13.19 -6.87
C ASN A 149 -15.53 14.47 -6.83
N THR A 150 -16.83 14.34 -7.10
CA THR A 150 -17.75 15.48 -7.08
C THR A 150 -18.58 15.49 -5.81
N ASN A 151 -18.51 16.60 -5.10
CA ASN A 151 -19.26 16.86 -3.87
C ASN A 151 -20.62 17.52 -4.15
N PHE A 152 -21.68 17.05 -3.51
CA PHE A 152 -23.03 17.60 -3.61
C PHE A 152 -23.80 17.46 -2.29
N GLN A 153 -24.90 18.21 -2.15
CA GLN A 153 -25.74 18.14 -0.95
C GLN A 153 -27.08 17.45 -1.25
N VAL A 154 -27.58 16.72 -0.25
CA VAL A 154 -28.87 16.02 -0.32
C VAL A 154 -29.75 16.39 0.86
N ASP A 155 -31.03 16.66 0.57
CA ASP A 155 -32.05 16.91 1.59
C ASP A 155 -32.67 15.58 2.04
N THR A 156 -32.71 15.35 3.34
CA THR A 156 -33.11 14.06 3.92
C THR A 156 -34.20 14.20 4.97
N THR A 157 -34.83 13.07 5.30
CA THR A 157 -35.72 12.92 6.46
C THR A 157 -35.26 11.74 7.30
N LEU A 158 -35.23 11.91 8.63
CA LEU A 158 -34.92 10.85 9.58
C LEU A 158 -36.05 9.81 9.58
N ALA A 159 -35.74 8.58 9.16
CA ALA A 159 -36.71 7.49 9.01
C ALA A 159 -36.71 6.49 10.17
N TYR A 160 -35.61 6.41 10.93
CA TYR A 160 -35.46 5.52 12.07
C TYR A 160 -34.50 6.12 13.09
N ALA A 161 -34.78 5.90 14.38
CA ALA A 161 -33.91 6.27 15.48
C ALA A 161 -34.08 5.26 16.63
N ASP A 162 -32.97 4.87 17.24
CA ASP A 162 -32.93 4.18 18.53
C ASP A 162 -31.85 4.80 19.44
N ASP A 163 -31.42 4.11 20.50
CA ASP A 163 -30.40 4.63 21.42
C ASP A 163 -28.96 4.60 20.86
N ILE A 164 -28.74 4.01 19.67
CA ILE A 164 -27.42 3.79 19.05
C ILE A 164 -27.29 4.53 17.72
N LEU A 165 -28.35 4.65 16.92
CA LEU A 165 -28.22 5.16 15.55
C LEU A 165 -29.42 5.94 15.03
N TYR A 166 -29.13 6.72 13.98
CA TYR A 166 -30.08 7.40 13.11
C TYR A 166 -30.00 6.89 11.68
N ILE A 167 -31.14 6.66 11.02
CA ILE A 167 -31.19 6.37 9.58
C ILE A 167 -31.88 7.51 8.84
N TRP A 168 -31.08 8.33 8.19
CA TRP A 168 -31.48 9.41 7.30
C TRP A 168 -31.65 8.88 5.87
N ILE A 169 -32.75 9.25 5.22
CA ILE A 169 -33.02 8.85 3.84
C ILE A 169 -33.21 10.10 2.98
N GLU A 170 -32.52 10.16 1.85
CA GLU A 170 -32.72 11.19 0.84
C GLU A 170 -34.20 11.25 0.43
N ASN A 171 -34.78 12.46 0.41
CA ASN A 171 -36.21 12.65 0.15
C ASN A 171 -36.67 12.12 -1.23
N SER A 172 -35.74 11.96 -2.19
CA SER A 172 -35.99 11.38 -3.52
C SER A 172 -36.15 9.86 -3.50
N VAL A 173 -35.59 9.19 -2.49
CA VAL A 173 -35.40 7.73 -2.48
C VAL A 173 -36.65 7.06 -1.92
N GLU A 174 -37.22 6.13 -2.70
CA GLU A 174 -38.36 5.33 -2.26
C GLU A 174 -37.89 4.16 -1.39
N TYR A 175 -38.56 3.93 -0.26
CA TYR A 175 -38.25 2.84 0.66
C TYR A 175 -39.49 2.24 1.31
N HIS A 176 -39.32 1.07 1.92
CA HIS A 176 -40.32 0.45 2.79
C HIS A 176 -39.87 0.55 4.25
N GLN A 177 -40.70 1.16 5.10
CA GLN A 177 -40.37 1.37 6.52
C GLN A 177 -39.95 0.08 7.22
N THR A 178 -40.58 -1.06 6.91
CA THR A 178 -40.24 -2.36 7.50
C THR A 178 -38.80 -2.80 7.22
N ASN A 179 -38.21 -2.37 6.11
CA ASN A 179 -36.81 -2.69 5.79
C ASN A 179 -35.86 -1.78 6.56
N VAL A 180 -36.21 -0.50 6.74
CA VAL A 180 -35.45 0.46 7.55
C VAL A 180 -35.46 0.03 9.01
N ASP A 181 -36.63 -0.29 9.56
CA ASP A 181 -36.77 -0.76 10.94
C ASP A 181 -35.91 -2.01 11.19
N ARG A 182 -35.89 -2.94 10.23
CA ARG A 182 -35.10 -4.16 10.30
C ARG A 182 -33.61 -3.89 10.20
N LEU A 183 -33.18 -2.97 9.32
CA LEU A 183 -31.78 -2.59 9.18
C LEU A 183 -31.25 -1.98 10.47
N GLY A 184 -31.98 -1.01 11.04
CA GLY A 184 -31.62 -0.37 12.29
C GLY A 184 -31.54 -1.37 13.45
N SER A 185 -32.58 -2.18 13.64
CA SER A 185 -32.57 -3.17 14.73
C SER A 185 -31.45 -4.20 14.59
N GLU A 186 -31.18 -4.70 13.37
CA GLU A 186 -30.11 -5.69 13.18
C GLU A 186 -28.72 -5.07 13.38
N PHE A 187 -28.50 -3.82 12.99
CA PHE A 187 -27.25 -3.15 13.30
C PHE A 187 -27.06 -3.05 14.82
N SER A 188 -28.05 -2.50 15.53
CA SER A 188 -28.00 -2.30 16.98
C SER A 188 -27.90 -3.60 17.79
N GLU A 189 -28.58 -4.67 17.36
CA GLU A 189 -28.65 -5.93 18.10
C GLU A 189 -27.54 -6.93 17.73
N GLN A 190 -26.93 -6.81 16.54
CA GLN A 190 -25.92 -7.76 16.03
C GLN A 190 -24.61 -7.07 15.65
N ILE A 191 -24.61 -6.19 14.64
CA ILE A 191 -23.37 -5.66 14.06
C ILE A 191 -22.61 -4.81 15.07
N TYR A 192 -23.30 -3.87 15.71
CA TYR A 192 -22.74 -2.97 16.70
C TYR A 192 -22.01 -3.70 17.84
N PRO A 193 -22.66 -4.64 18.58
CA PRO A 193 -21.97 -5.36 19.64
C PRO A 193 -20.90 -6.34 19.12
N THR A 194 -21.06 -6.93 17.93
CA THR A 194 -20.09 -7.89 17.39
C THR A 194 -18.79 -7.20 17.01
N ASN A 195 -18.87 -6.10 16.25
CA ASN A 195 -17.69 -5.34 15.86
C ASN A 195 -17.02 -4.73 17.10
N ARG A 196 -17.77 -4.13 18.03
CA ARG A 196 -17.16 -3.54 19.23
C ARG A 196 -16.47 -4.57 20.13
N ALA A 197 -17.02 -5.79 20.19
CA ALA A 197 -16.40 -6.86 20.97
C ALA A 197 -15.05 -7.31 20.40
N PHE A 198 -14.82 -7.09 19.10
CA PHE A 198 -13.61 -7.55 18.42
C PHE A 198 -12.62 -6.42 18.10
N PHE A 199 -13.08 -5.31 17.53
CA PHE A 199 -12.20 -4.26 17.01
C PHE A 199 -12.05 -3.05 17.95
N GLY A 200 -12.81 -2.97 19.04
CA GLY A 200 -12.73 -1.85 19.99
C GLY A 200 -13.97 -0.94 19.97
N SER A 201 -13.78 0.37 19.93
CA SER A 201 -14.89 1.33 19.95
C SER A 201 -14.66 2.47 18.97
N GLU A 202 -15.72 2.88 18.33
CA GLU A 202 -15.84 4.16 17.64
C GLU A 202 -15.68 5.33 18.63
N TRP A 203 -15.38 6.51 18.10
CA TRP A 203 -15.38 7.74 18.88
C TRP A 203 -16.81 8.03 19.35
N THR A 204 -17.05 8.00 20.66
CA THR A 204 -18.37 8.29 21.25
C THR A 204 -18.19 9.12 22.53
N PRO A 205 -18.85 10.29 22.68
CA PRO A 205 -19.96 10.79 21.87
C PRO A 205 -19.53 11.54 20.59
N GLY A 206 -18.30 11.35 20.11
CA GLY A 206 -17.94 11.78 18.77
C GLY A 206 -17.60 13.25 18.57
N ILE A 207 -17.42 13.61 17.30
CA ILE A 207 -17.12 14.95 16.82
C ILE A 207 -18.25 15.95 17.15
N ASP A 208 -19.50 15.50 17.23
CA ASP A 208 -20.69 16.32 17.39
C ASP A 208 -21.32 16.28 18.80
N ASP A 209 -20.64 15.63 19.76
CA ASP A 209 -21.13 15.40 21.13
C ASP A 209 -22.46 14.59 21.19
N ASP A 210 -22.82 13.83 20.13
CA ASP A 210 -23.97 12.94 20.04
C ASP A 210 -23.55 11.47 19.92
N PRO A 211 -23.92 10.57 20.86
CA PRO A 211 -23.50 9.16 20.78
C PRO A 211 -24.16 8.34 19.66
N HIS A 212 -25.01 8.93 18.81
CA HIS A 212 -25.69 8.20 17.74
C HIS A 212 -24.87 8.14 16.46
N ILE A 213 -24.79 6.97 15.85
CA ILE A 213 -24.18 6.81 14.52
C ILE A 213 -25.18 7.20 13.43
N TYR A 214 -24.75 7.95 12.42
CA TYR A 214 -25.60 8.46 11.35
C TYR A 214 -25.48 7.61 10.08
N PHE A 215 -26.58 7.01 9.63
CA PHE A 215 -26.64 6.34 8.32
C PHE A 215 -27.35 7.24 7.32
N LEU A 216 -26.71 7.53 6.20
CA LEU A 216 -27.29 8.27 5.08
C LEU A 216 -27.55 7.33 3.90
N PHE A 217 -28.81 7.03 3.61
CA PHE A 217 -29.20 6.26 2.42
C PHE A 217 -29.58 7.19 1.27
N THR A 218 -28.73 7.28 0.24
CA THR A 218 -28.79 8.32 -0.79
C THR A 218 -28.32 7.83 -2.17
N GLY A 219 -28.84 8.44 -3.24
CA GLY A 219 -28.39 8.16 -4.61
C GLY A 219 -27.20 9.03 -5.05
N GLY A 220 -26.64 8.74 -6.23
CA GLY A 220 -25.60 9.58 -6.85
C GLY A 220 -24.19 9.41 -6.27
N VAL A 221 -23.98 8.37 -5.47
CA VAL A 221 -22.74 8.09 -4.72
C VAL A 221 -21.63 7.50 -5.60
N GLY A 222 -21.97 6.90 -6.74
CA GLY A 222 -21.01 6.28 -7.66
C GLY A 222 -21.51 4.95 -8.16
N GLY A 223 -21.11 4.56 -9.38
CA GLY A 223 -21.64 3.35 -10.02
C GLY A 223 -21.05 2.03 -9.51
N THR A 224 -19.92 2.07 -8.80
CA THR A 224 -19.09 0.90 -8.49
C THR A 224 -19.01 0.55 -7.01
N ILE A 225 -19.46 1.43 -6.11
CA ILE A 225 -19.38 1.22 -4.66
C ILE A 225 -20.76 0.96 -4.04
N LEU A 226 -20.76 0.32 -2.88
CA LEU A 226 -21.97 0.00 -2.11
C LEU A 226 -22.24 1.02 -1.01
N GLY A 227 -21.19 1.52 -0.37
CA GLY A 227 -21.22 2.58 0.62
C GLY A 227 -19.79 3.00 0.94
N TYR A 228 -19.64 3.93 1.88
CA TYR A 228 -18.36 4.28 2.49
C TYR A 228 -18.56 4.96 3.85
N PHE A 229 -17.61 4.76 4.74
CA PHE A 229 -17.24 5.66 5.82
C PHE A 229 -16.30 6.75 5.28
N SER A 230 -16.43 7.99 5.78
CA SER A 230 -15.51 9.07 5.43
C SER A 230 -14.92 9.67 6.69
N SER A 231 -13.61 9.52 6.88
CA SER A 231 -12.88 10.18 7.97
C SER A 231 -12.98 11.71 7.91
N ALA A 232 -13.26 12.29 6.74
CA ALA A 232 -13.51 13.71 6.60
C ALA A 232 -14.75 14.19 7.37
N ASP A 233 -15.72 13.31 7.65
CA ASP A 233 -16.89 13.61 8.47
C ASP A 233 -16.58 13.60 9.99
N GLU A 234 -15.42 13.08 10.40
CA GLU A 234 -14.89 13.10 11.77
C GLU A 234 -14.04 14.36 12.05
N ILE A 235 -14.03 15.31 11.12
CA ILE A 235 -13.27 16.56 11.20
C ILE A 235 -14.25 17.74 11.33
N PRO A 236 -13.97 18.78 12.14
CA PRO A 236 -14.83 19.96 12.22
C PRO A 236 -15.10 20.60 10.85
N ARG A 237 -16.30 21.17 10.64
CA ARG A 237 -16.65 21.81 9.35
C ARG A 237 -15.79 23.02 9.02
N GLU A 238 -15.15 23.61 10.04
CA GLU A 238 -14.16 24.67 9.86
C GLU A 238 -12.81 24.14 9.34
N ALA A 239 -12.50 22.86 9.53
CA ALA A 239 -11.27 22.23 9.06
C ALA A 239 -11.43 21.56 7.68
N HIS A 240 -12.58 20.95 7.40
CA HIS A 240 -12.82 20.29 6.10
C HIS A 240 -14.12 20.79 5.42
N PRO A 241 -14.07 21.29 4.16
CA PRO A 241 -15.19 21.99 3.52
C PRO A 241 -16.42 21.12 3.23
N TYR A 242 -16.24 19.80 3.14
CA TYR A 242 -17.31 18.83 2.86
C TYR A 242 -17.62 17.92 4.04
N SER A 243 -17.07 18.21 5.22
CA SER A 243 -17.43 17.49 6.43
C SER A 243 -18.89 17.70 6.80
N ASN A 244 -19.56 16.61 7.18
CA ASN A 244 -20.84 16.63 7.86
C ASN A 244 -20.71 16.83 9.38
N ALA A 245 -19.52 16.57 9.94
CA ALA A 245 -19.23 16.56 11.39
C ALA A 245 -20.17 15.61 12.14
N HIS A 246 -20.11 14.32 11.79
CA HIS A 246 -20.87 13.23 12.42
C HIS A 246 -20.13 11.90 12.22
N GLU A 247 -20.20 10.99 13.19
CA GLU A 247 -19.84 9.58 13.00
C GLU A 247 -20.86 8.96 12.04
N MET A 248 -20.51 8.88 10.75
CA MET A 248 -21.50 8.54 9.72
C MET A 248 -21.06 7.60 8.59
N PHE A 249 -22.05 6.90 8.03
CA PHE A 249 -21.91 6.08 6.81
C PHE A 249 -22.78 6.63 5.69
N ILE A 250 -22.24 6.60 4.48
CA ILE A 250 -22.99 6.89 3.26
C ILE A 250 -23.27 5.57 2.54
N LEU A 251 -24.55 5.23 2.41
CA LEU A 251 -25.04 3.99 1.81
C LEU A 251 -25.69 4.29 0.45
N ASN A 252 -25.21 3.62 -0.59
CA ASN A 252 -25.58 3.91 -1.97
C ASN A 252 -26.93 3.29 -2.36
N ALA A 253 -27.97 4.13 -2.42
CA ALA A 253 -29.32 3.71 -2.80
C ALA A 253 -29.45 3.23 -4.26
N ASP A 254 -28.49 3.54 -5.13
CA ASP A 254 -28.48 3.07 -6.52
C ASP A 254 -28.04 1.60 -6.64
N ASN A 255 -27.21 1.14 -5.69
CA ASN A 255 -26.58 -0.18 -5.72
C ASN A 255 -27.03 -1.13 -4.59
N LEU A 256 -27.56 -0.59 -3.50
CA LEU A 256 -28.01 -1.36 -2.33
C LEU A 256 -29.53 -1.47 -2.24
N ASN A 257 -29.97 -2.57 -1.66
CA ASN A 257 -31.35 -2.80 -1.28
C ASN A 257 -31.42 -2.96 0.25
N LEU A 258 -32.21 -2.11 0.91
CA LEU A 258 -32.41 -2.11 2.37
C LEU A 258 -32.86 -3.47 2.94
N ALA A 259 -33.41 -4.38 2.12
CA ALA A 259 -33.83 -5.71 2.55
C ALA A 259 -32.79 -6.83 2.34
N GLY A 260 -31.73 -6.57 1.56
CA GLY A 260 -30.76 -7.61 1.15
C GLY A 260 -29.62 -7.76 2.14
N ASP A 261 -28.89 -8.88 2.10
CA ASP A 261 -27.76 -9.11 3.01
C ASP A 261 -26.55 -8.22 2.70
N GLN A 262 -26.41 -7.78 1.45
CA GLN A 262 -25.31 -6.93 0.98
C GLN A 262 -25.16 -5.64 1.81
N ILE A 263 -26.26 -4.96 2.14
CA ILE A 263 -26.18 -3.72 2.94
C ILE A 263 -25.72 -3.99 4.37
N ARG A 264 -25.98 -5.19 4.91
CA ARG A 264 -25.53 -5.54 6.26
C ARG A 264 -24.05 -5.91 6.28
N SER A 265 -23.56 -6.60 5.24
CA SER A 265 -22.12 -6.82 5.07
C SER A 265 -21.39 -5.49 4.92
N THR A 266 -21.88 -4.58 4.06
CA THR A 266 -21.33 -3.22 3.96
C THR A 266 -21.35 -2.48 5.30
N LEU A 267 -22.44 -2.51 6.07
CA LEU A 267 -22.45 -1.86 7.39
C LEU A 267 -21.44 -2.45 8.39
N ALA A 268 -21.24 -3.77 8.38
CA ALA A 268 -20.22 -4.39 9.24
C ALA A 268 -18.80 -3.99 8.81
N HIS A 269 -18.58 -3.84 7.50
CA HIS A 269 -17.33 -3.36 6.92
C HIS A 269 -17.07 -1.90 7.31
N GLU A 270 -17.95 -0.97 6.94
CA GLU A 270 -17.76 0.47 7.21
C GLU A 270 -17.69 0.80 8.70
N PHE A 271 -18.39 0.04 9.55
CA PHE A 271 -18.29 0.24 11.00
C PHE A 271 -16.95 -0.21 11.57
N GLN A 272 -16.27 -1.19 10.94
CA GLN A 272 -14.90 -1.50 11.31
C GLN A 272 -13.98 -0.30 11.01
N HIS A 273 -14.07 0.33 9.84
CA HIS A 273 -13.27 1.53 9.54
C HIS A 273 -13.49 2.66 10.56
N MET A 274 -14.75 2.93 10.95
CA MET A 274 -15.06 3.96 11.96
C MET A 274 -14.48 3.63 13.33
N ILE A 275 -14.53 2.36 13.76
CA ILE A 275 -13.85 1.94 14.99
C ILE A 275 -12.34 2.13 14.85
N HIS A 276 -11.78 1.70 13.71
CA HIS A 276 -10.35 1.75 13.47
C HIS A 276 -9.84 3.18 13.48
N TRP A 277 -10.56 4.12 12.85
CA TRP A 277 -10.23 5.54 12.87
C TRP A 277 -10.03 6.11 14.30
N ASN A 278 -10.74 5.57 15.30
CA ASN A 278 -10.57 5.99 16.69
C ASN A 278 -9.50 5.18 17.46
N VAL A 279 -9.22 3.95 17.04
CA VAL A 279 -8.29 3.04 17.72
C VAL A 279 -6.87 3.21 17.19
N ASP A 280 -6.72 3.19 15.86
CA ASP A 280 -5.50 3.40 15.09
C ASP A 280 -5.84 3.97 13.70
N ARG A 281 -5.62 5.29 13.52
CA ARG A 281 -6.00 6.01 12.30
C ARG A 281 -4.98 5.89 11.16
N ASN A 282 -3.80 5.31 11.43
CA ASN A 282 -2.67 5.31 10.50
C ASN A 282 -2.27 3.91 10.04
N GLU A 283 -3.08 2.88 10.29
CA GLU A 283 -2.82 1.53 9.81
C GLU A 283 -2.72 1.48 8.27
N ASP A 284 -1.82 0.65 7.75
CA ASP A 284 -1.66 0.38 6.33
C ASP A 284 -3.01 -0.02 5.70
N THR A 285 -3.37 0.63 4.59
CA THR A 285 -4.64 0.38 3.88
C THR A 285 -4.97 -1.11 3.73
N TRP A 286 -3.99 -1.96 3.36
CA TRP A 286 -4.25 -3.39 3.13
C TRP A 286 -4.69 -4.15 4.37
N LEU A 287 -4.15 -3.82 5.54
CA LEU A 287 -4.45 -4.51 6.79
C LEU A 287 -5.78 -4.00 7.36
N ASN A 288 -6.02 -2.69 7.27
CA ASN A 288 -7.29 -2.05 7.59
C ASN A 288 -8.45 -2.66 6.77
N GLU A 289 -8.29 -2.77 5.46
CA GLU A 289 -9.26 -3.41 4.57
C GLU A 289 -9.43 -4.91 4.85
N GLY A 290 -8.34 -5.57 5.24
CA GLY A 290 -8.37 -6.96 5.70
C GLY A 290 -9.22 -7.15 6.96
N PHE A 291 -9.17 -6.22 7.91
CA PHE A 291 -10.00 -6.23 9.11
C PHE A 291 -11.46 -5.88 8.83
N SER A 292 -11.72 -4.96 7.91
CA SER A 292 -13.07 -4.66 7.44
C SER A 292 -13.74 -5.87 6.78
N MET A 293 -13.00 -6.59 5.93
CA MET A 293 -13.48 -7.86 5.35
C MET A 293 -13.65 -8.96 6.43
N LEU A 294 -12.78 -8.99 7.44
CA LEU A 294 -12.93 -9.90 8.58
C LEU A 294 -14.19 -9.59 9.40
N ALA A 295 -14.57 -8.31 9.54
CA ALA A 295 -15.80 -7.91 10.21
C ALA A 295 -17.05 -8.48 9.51
N GLU A 296 -17.05 -8.58 8.18
CA GLU A 296 -18.11 -9.26 7.43
C GLU A 296 -18.19 -10.74 7.81
N LEU A 297 -17.05 -11.44 7.89
CA LEU A 297 -16.99 -12.85 8.27
C LEU A 297 -17.48 -13.07 9.72
N LEU A 298 -17.04 -12.23 10.67
CA LEU A 298 -17.43 -12.32 12.08
C LEU A 298 -18.93 -12.10 12.31
N ASN A 299 -19.58 -11.37 11.40
CA ASN A 299 -21.03 -11.15 11.40
C ASN A 299 -21.83 -12.20 10.58
N ASP A 300 -21.18 -13.28 10.14
CA ASP A 300 -21.77 -14.33 9.29
C ASP A 300 -22.25 -13.83 7.91
N TYR A 301 -21.64 -12.76 7.37
CA TYR A 301 -21.95 -12.24 6.05
C TYR A 301 -20.99 -12.72 4.96
N PRO A 302 -21.45 -12.81 3.70
CA PRO A 302 -20.63 -13.29 2.59
C PRO A 302 -19.68 -12.21 2.08
N VAL A 303 -18.40 -12.56 1.93
CA VAL A 303 -17.31 -11.69 1.40
C VAL A 303 -17.30 -11.56 -0.14
N GLY A 304 -18.41 -11.89 -0.82
CA GLY A 304 -18.50 -11.79 -2.28
C GLY A 304 -17.59 -12.78 -3.05
N ASN A 305 -16.91 -12.28 -4.10
CA ASN A 305 -15.99 -13.06 -4.94
C ASN A 305 -14.52 -12.59 -4.77
N HIS A 306 -14.22 -11.77 -3.77
CA HIS A 306 -12.91 -11.14 -3.58
C HIS A 306 -11.80 -12.20 -3.42
N ASP A 307 -12.00 -13.16 -2.51
CA ASP A 307 -11.12 -14.29 -2.25
C ASP A 307 -10.77 -15.10 -3.52
N THR A 308 -11.79 -15.38 -4.32
CA THR A 308 -11.67 -16.14 -5.56
C THR A 308 -10.90 -15.33 -6.59
N ALA A 309 -11.13 -14.02 -6.69
CA ALA A 309 -10.42 -13.16 -7.62
C ALA A 309 -8.91 -13.13 -7.33
N TYR A 310 -8.52 -13.03 -6.07
CA TYR A 310 -7.12 -13.13 -5.64
C TYR A 310 -6.50 -14.48 -5.99
N ILE A 311 -7.15 -15.59 -5.61
CA ILE A 311 -6.60 -16.94 -5.83
C ILE A 311 -6.38 -17.26 -7.32
N HIS A 312 -7.07 -16.60 -8.24
CA HIS A 312 -6.84 -16.74 -9.68
C HIS A 312 -5.64 -15.93 -10.21
N ALA A 313 -5.20 -14.90 -9.49
CA ALA A 313 -4.08 -14.02 -9.83
C ALA A 313 -3.32 -13.62 -8.55
N PRO A 314 -2.59 -14.56 -7.93
CA PRO A 314 -2.03 -14.36 -6.59
C PRO A 314 -0.68 -13.61 -6.58
N ASP A 315 -0.15 -13.26 -7.76
CA ASP A 315 0.97 -12.31 -7.89
C ASP A 315 0.48 -10.87 -7.68
N ILE A 316 0.03 -10.60 -6.46
CA ILE A 316 -0.45 -9.31 -5.97
C ILE A 316 0.29 -9.02 -4.68
N GLN A 317 0.90 -7.84 -4.62
CA GLN A 317 1.55 -7.36 -3.42
C GLN A 317 0.51 -7.04 -2.36
N ILE A 318 0.43 -7.88 -1.32
CA ILE A 318 -0.54 -7.66 -0.24
C ILE A 318 -0.24 -6.37 0.54
N THR A 319 1.02 -5.97 0.66
CA THR A 319 1.48 -4.76 1.37
C THR A 319 1.33 -3.47 0.55
N SER A 320 0.47 -3.46 -0.47
CA SER A 320 0.16 -2.30 -1.31
C SER A 320 -1.29 -2.35 -1.76
N TRP A 321 -1.87 -1.19 -2.09
CA TRP A 321 -3.28 -1.09 -2.46
C TRP A 321 -3.50 -0.54 -3.88
N GLY A 322 -3.62 -1.46 -4.83
CA GLY A 322 -3.93 -1.15 -6.22
C GLY A 322 -2.83 -0.37 -6.96
N GLU A 323 -2.81 -0.52 -8.28
CA GLU A 323 -2.03 0.35 -9.17
C GLU A 323 -3.00 1.03 -10.14
N PRO A 324 -2.68 2.22 -10.69
CA PRO A 324 -3.58 2.92 -11.61
C PRO A 324 -4.05 2.04 -12.77
N GLY A 325 -5.36 1.74 -12.78
CA GLY A 325 -6.00 0.90 -13.80
C GLY A 325 -6.11 -0.59 -13.46
N GLU A 326 -5.64 -1.01 -12.30
CA GLU A 326 -5.89 -2.33 -11.73
C GLU A 326 -7.22 -2.36 -10.96
N SER A 327 -7.70 -3.57 -10.69
CA SER A 327 -8.94 -3.79 -9.94
C SER A 327 -8.60 -4.04 -8.48
N ASN A 328 -9.23 -3.33 -7.55
CA ASN A 328 -9.02 -3.55 -6.12
C ASN A 328 -9.64 -4.86 -5.61
N ILE A 329 -10.55 -5.49 -6.38
CA ILE A 329 -11.26 -6.73 -5.95
C ILE A 329 -10.31 -7.84 -5.44
N PRO A 330 -9.24 -8.21 -6.19
CA PRO A 330 -8.21 -9.11 -5.66
C PRO A 330 -7.46 -8.63 -4.40
N HIS A 331 -7.23 -7.33 -4.19
CA HIS A 331 -6.56 -6.82 -2.98
C HIS A 331 -7.42 -7.09 -1.74
N TYR A 332 -8.73 -6.80 -1.80
CA TYR A 332 -9.69 -7.22 -0.76
C TYR A 332 -9.63 -8.73 -0.49
N GLY A 333 -9.48 -9.54 -1.54
CA GLY A 333 -9.39 -10.99 -1.42
C GLY A 333 -8.12 -11.47 -0.71
N ALA A 334 -6.97 -10.87 -1.05
CA ALA A 334 -5.69 -11.15 -0.43
C ALA A 334 -5.71 -10.78 1.06
N ALA A 335 -6.10 -9.53 1.36
CA ALA A 335 -6.18 -8.98 2.70
C ALA A 335 -7.13 -9.81 3.59
N PHE A 336 -8.34 -10.11 3.10
CA PHE A 336 -9.31 -10.95 3.80
C PHE A 336 -8.75 -12.34 4.12
N LEU A 337 -8.18 -13.03 3.13
CA LEU A 337 -7.67 -14.37 3.34
C LEU A 337 -6.50 -14.36 4.33
N PHE A 338 -5.65 -13.34 4.31
CA PHE A 338 -4.56 -13.21 5.26
C PHE A 338 -5.06 -12.95 6.70
N THR A 339 -5.99 -12.01 6.90
CA THR A 339 -6.53 -11.73 8.25
C THR A 339 -7.38 -12.89 8.80
N ALA A 340 -8.14 -13.59 7.94
CA ALA A 340 -8.83 -14.82 8.32
C ALA A 340 -7.85 -15.94 8.72
N TYR A 341 -6.71 -16.03 8.02
CA TYR A 341 -5.64 -16.98 8.36
C TYR A 341 -4.94 -16.63 9.68
N LEU A 342 -4.64 -15.35 9.91
CA LEU A 342 -4.10 -14.85 11.18
C LEU A 342 -5.01 -15.21 12.35
N LEU A 343 -6.31 -14.91 12.22
CA LEU A 343 -7.31 -15.25 13.24
C LEU A 343 -7.36 -16.76 13.52
N ASP A 344 -7.35 -17.58 12.47
CA ASP A 344 -7.38 -19.04 12.65
C ASP A 344 -6.12 -19.59 13.34
N ARG A 345 -4.96 -19.05 12.96
CA ARG A 345 -3.66 -19.54 13.42
C ARG A 345 -3.31 -19.10 14.84
N PHE A 346 -3.66 -17.87 15.20
CA PHE A 346 -3.22 -17.24 16.44
C PHE A 346 -4.36 -16.86 17.40
N GLY A 347 -5.61 -16.87 16.92
CA GLY A 347 -6.80 -16.59 17.72
C GLY A 347 -7.10 -15.10 17.89
N GLU A 348 -8.20 -14.84 18.61
CA GLU A 348 -8.74 -13.49 18.79
C GLU A 348 -7.75 -12.57 19.52
N GLU A 349 -7.13 -13.03 20.61
CA GLU A 349 -6.22 -12.21 21.43
C GLU A 349 -5.09 -11.56 20.63
N VAL A 350 -4.43 -12.32 19.76
CA VAL A 350 -3.38 -11.80 18.89
C VAL A 350 -3.96 -10.86 17.83
N THR A 351 -5.08 -11.23 17.22
CA THR A 351 -5.68 -10.43 16.14
C THR A 351 -6.17 -9.07 16.67
N GLN A 352 -6.79 -9.06 17.85
CA GLN A 352 -7.26 -7.85 18.53
C GLN A 352 -6.09 -6.94 18.95
N ALA A 353 -5.00 -7.53 19.43
CA ALA A 353 -3.80 -6.77 19.77
C ALA A 353 -3.13 -6.14 18.53
N ILE A 354 -3.25 -6.73 17.35
CA ILE A 354 -2.80 -6.12 16.09
C ILE A 354 -3.68 -4.92 15.74
N VAL A 355 -5.01 -5.06 15.84
CA VAL A 355 -5.96 -3.95 15.59
C VAL A 355 -5.72 -2.74 16.49
N GLU A 356 -5.22 -2.95 17.72
CA GLU A 356 -4.94 -1.87 18.68
C GLU A 356 -3.49 -1.36 18.65
N ASN A 357 -2.63 -1.87 17.76
CA ASN A 357 -1.21 -1.53 17.73
C ASN A 357 -0.98 -0.27 16.89
N PRO A 358 -0.30 0.77 17.40
CA PRO A 358 -0.01 2.00 16.65
C PRO A 358 1.12 1.88 15.62
N LEU A 359 1.75 0.71 15.50
CA LEU A 359 2.64 0.38 14.38
C LEU A 359 1.81 -0.19 13.24
N ASN A 360 2.35 -0.16 12.02
CA ASN A 360 1.57 -0.47 10.83
C ASN A 360 2.01 -1.77 10.14
N GLY A 361 1.08 -2.39 9.42
CA GLY A 361 1.31 -3.46 8.47
C GLY A 361 2.01 -4.67 9.06
N MET A 362 3.13 -5.06 8.44
CA MET A 362 3.90 -6.22 8.90
C MET A 362 4.61 -5.96 10.24
N GLU A 363 4.98 -4.71 10.52
CA GLU A 363 5.66 -4.33 11.76
C GLU A 363 4.75 -4.51 12.98
N SER A 364 3.47 -4.16 12.85
CA SER A 364 2.46 -4.34 13.89
C SER A 364 2.30 -5.81 14.29
N ILE A 365 2.32 -6.71 13.30
CA ILE A 365 2.26 -8.16 13.47
C ILE A 365 3.51 -8.65 14.20
N ASP A 366 4.71 -8.26 13.75
CA ASP A 366 5.97 -8.65 14.39
C ASP A 366 6.02 -8.21 15.85
N HIS A 367 5.64 -6.95 16.11
CA HIS A 367 5.61 -6.38 17.45
C HIS A 367 4.68 -7.16 18.38
N VAL A 368 3.43 -7.44 17.96
CA VAL A 368 2.45 -8.17 18.80
C VAL A 368 2.91 -9.59 19.10
N LEU A 369 3.46 -10.31 18.11
CA LEU A 369 3.93 -11.68 18.32
C LEU A 369 5.08 -11.74 19.32
N GLN A 370 5.97 -10.76 19.29
CA GLN A 370 7.05 -10.61 20.25
C GLN A 370 6.53 -10.23 21.64
N GLU A 371 5.65 -9.22 21.72
CA GLU A 371 5.08 -8.72 22.97
C GLU A 371 4.30 -9.80 23.73
N LEU A 372 3.47 -10.56 23.01
CA LEU A 372 2.69 -11.67 23.57
C LEU A 372 3.51 -12.96 23.71
N ALA A 373 4.80 -12.93 23.34
CA ALA A 373 5.72 -14.07 23.39
C ALA A 373 5.14 -15.33 22.72
N ILE A 374 4.54 -15.14 21.53
CA ILE A 374 3.99 -16.23 20.73
C ILE A 374 5.14 -17.12 20.26
N ILE A 375 5.04 -18.42 20.53
CA ILE A 375 6.04 -19.41 20.11
C ILE A 375 5.39 -20.39 19.14
N ASP A 376 5.99 -20.53 17.96
CA ASP A 376 5.58 -21.52 16.99
C ASP A 376 5.96 -22.93 17.51
N PRO A 377 4.97 -23.86 17.66
CA PRO A 377 5.22 -25.18 18.22
C PRO A 377 6.10 -26.09 17.34
N LEU A 378 6.30 -25.77 16.06
CA LEU A 378 7.13 -26.57 15.16
C LEU A 378 8.58 -26.06 15.10
N THR A 379 8.81 -24.76 15.19
CA THR A 379 10.16 -24.17 15.14
C THR A 379 10.76 -23.94 16.53
N GLY A 380 9.90 -23.66 17.53
CA GLY A 380 10.32 -23.29 18.88
C GLY A 380 10.73 -21.83 19.04
N GLU A 381 10.53 -21.01 18.01
CA GLU A 381 10.88 -19.58 17.96
C GLU A 381 9.62 -18.72 17.79
N THR A 382 9.73 -17.42 18.04
CA THR A 382 8.69 -16.45 17.66
C THR A 382 8.68 -16.29 16.14
N PRO A 383 7.55 -16.56 15.46
CA PRO A 383 7.46 -16.35 14.01
C PRO A 383 7.44 -14.86 13.69
N THR A 384 8.03 -14.49 12.56
CA THR A 384 7.88 -13.14 12.00
C THR A 384 6.62 -13.04 11.13
N ALA A 385 6.19 -11.81 10.81
CA ALA A 385 5.13 -11.53 9.86
C ALA A 385 5.44 -12.12 8.47
N GLU A 386 6.71 -12.07 8.04
CA GLU A 386 7.17 -12.71 6.80
C GLU A 386 7.07 -14.24 6.87
N ASP A 387 7.36 -14.87 8.01
CA ASP A 387 7.18 -16.32 8.18
C ASP A 387 5.69 -16.71 8.11
N ILE A 388 4.81 -15.89 8.68
CA ILE A 388 3.35 -16.09 8.60
C ILE A 388 2.87 -15.96 7.16
N PHE A 389 3.35 -14.94 6.43
CA PHE A 389 3.06 -14.77 5.01
C PHE A 389 3.52 -15.99 4.20
N ALA A 390 4.75 -16.49 4.44
CA ALA A 390 5.28 -17.66 3.75
C ALA A 390 4.45 -18.93 4.00
N ASP A 391 3.93 -19.11 5.22
CA ASP A 391 3.02 -20.21 5.54
C ASP A 391 1.61 -20.00 4.96
N TRP A 392 1.10 -18.77 4.94
CA TRP A 392 -0.21 -18.40 4.39
C TRP A 392 -0.29 -18.70 2.88
N VAL A 393 0.74 -18.35 2.12
CA VAL A 393 0.76 -18.66 0.68
C VAL A 393 0.79 -20.17 0.41
N VAL A 394 1.31 -20.98 1.33
CA VAL A 394 1.18 -22.44 1.26
C VAL A 394 -0.22 -22.91 1.70
N ALA A 395 -0.84 -22.26 2.68
CA ALA A 395 -2.23 -22.52 3.06
C ALA A 395 -3.19 -22.29 1.89
N ASN A 396 -2.97 -21.24 1.09
CA ASN A 396 -3.67 -20.96 -0.16
C ASN A 396 -3.56 -22.08 -1.20
N LEU A 397 -2.46 -22.84 -1.20
CA LEU A 397 -2.27 -23.97 -2.10
C LEU A 397 -2.91 -25.27 -1.56
N LEU A 398 -2.78 -25.52 -0.25
CA LEU A 398 -3.10 -26.83 0.34
C LEU A 398 -4.49 -26.91 0.96
N GLY A 399 -4.88 -25.94 1.79
CA GLY A 399 -6.14 -25.99 2.55
C GLY A 399 -6.32 -27.24 3.43
N ASP A 400 -5.24 -27.86 3.90
CA ASP A 400 -5.27 -29.19 4.54
C ASP A 400 -4.83 -29.15 6.00
N LYS A 401 -5.81 -29.27 6.90
CA LYS A 401 -5.60 -29.23 8.35
C LYS A 401 -4.85 -30.46 8.91
N SER A 402 -4.66 -31.51 8.12
CA SER A 402 -3.96 -32.71 8.55
C SER A 402 -2.43 -32.56 8.50
N ILE A 403 -1.93 -31.54 7.82
CA ILE A 403 -0.50 -31.27 7.62
C ILE A 403 -0.02 -30.26 8.67
N ALA A 404 1.19 -30.48 9.21
CA ALA A 404 1.89 -29.53 10.07
C ALA A 404 1.03 -28.91 11.19
N LEU A 405 0.28 -29.76 11.91
CA LEU A 405 -0.62 -29.35 13.00
C LEU A 405 -1.73 -28.35 12.59
N GLY A 406 -2.13 -28.36 11.32
CA GLY A 406 -3.18 -27.48 10.81
C GLY A 406 -2.67 -26.18 10.20
N ARG A 407 -1.36 -25.95 10.19
CA ARG A 407 -0.70 -24.72 9.72
C ARG A 407 -1.12 -24.26 8.32
N TYR A 408 -1.46 -25.17 7.41
CA TYR A 408 -1.72 -24.85 6.00
C TYR A 408 -3.21 -24.96 5.64
N ALA A 409 -4.10 -24.49 6.52
CA ALA A 409 -5.55 -24.57 6.34
C ALA A 409 -6.27 -23.33 6.87
N TYR A 410 -7.56 -23.25 6.54
CA TYR A 410 -8.50 -22.25 7.04
C TYR A 410 -9.57 -22.93 7.89
N GLY A 411 -9.51 -22.78 9.21
CA GLY A 411 -10.51 -23.30 10.14
C GLY A 411 -11.74 -22.39 10.27
N VAL A 412 -11.55 -21.09 10.45
CA VAL A 412 -12.64 -20.09 10.51
C VAL A 412 -13.31 -19.84 9.15
N TYR A 413 -12.60 -20.12 8.04
CA TYR A 413 -13.13 -19.99 6.67
C TYR A 413 -12.90 -21.27 5.82
N PRO A 414 -13.56 -22.39 6.16
CA PRO A 414 -13.23 -23.72 5.61
C PRO A 414 -13.56 -23.92 4.12
N ASN A 415 -14.25 -22.97 3.49
CA ASN A 415 -14.58 -23.01 2.06
C ASN A 415 -13.66 -22.10 1.22
N ALA A 416 -12.54 -21.64 1.79
CA ALA A 416 -11.56 -20.83 1.07
C ALA A 416 -11.19 -21.45 -0.29
N PRO A 417 -11.19 -20.66 -1.38
CA PRO A 417 -10.70 -21.12 -2.67
C PRO A 417 -9.20 -21.46 -2.56
N LEU A 418 -8.76 -22.47 -3.32
CA LEU A 418 -7.35 -22.91 -3.34
C LEU A 418 -6.67 -22.56 -4.66
N ALA A 419 -5.43 -22.09 -4.55
CA ALA A 419 -4.55 -21.80 -5.67
C ALA A 419 -4.23 -23.07 -6.45
N SER A 420 -3.98 -22.88 -7.75
CA SER A 420 -3.56 -23.96 -8.64
C SER A 420 -2.23 -23.57 -9.28
N PRO A 421 -1.26 -24.50 -9.36
CA PRO A 421 0.04 -24.20 -9.93
C PRO A 421 -0.06 -23.89 -11.43
N ASN A 422 0.52 -22.77 -11.83
CA ASN A 422 0.60 -22.30 -13.20
C ASN A 422 1.79 -21.32 -13.30
N PRO A 423 2.79 -21.56 -14.18
CA PRO A 423 2.87 -22.62 -15.19
C PRO A 423 3.20 -24.01 -14.60
N ILE A 424 3.08 -25.05 -15.44
CA ILE A 424 3.52 -26.42 -15.13
C ILE A 424 4.69 -26.79 -16.04
N VAL A 425 5.87 -26.99 -15.44
CA VAL A 425 7.09 -27.47 -16.09
C VAL A 425 7.01 -28.98 -16.29
N THR A 426 6.97 -29.42 -17.55
CA THR A 426 6.87 -30.85 -17.92
C THR A 426 8.09 -31.39 -18.67
N GLY A 427 8.96 -30.51 -19.18
CA GLY A 427 10.19 -30.88 -19.89
C GLY A 427 11.43 -30.65 -19.04
N CYS A 428 12.08 -31.73 -18.60
CA CYS A 428 13.31 -31.67 -17.80
C CYS A 428 14.48 -32.39 -18.50
N PRO A 429 15.69 -31.82 -18.50
CA PRO A 429 16.08 -30.54 -17.90
C PRO A 429 15.36 -29.34 -18.57
N SER A 430 15.05 -28.30 -17.80
CA SER A 430 14.15 -27.21 -18.22
C SER A 430 14.84 -26.09 -19.01
N GLY A 431 16.17 -26.02 -18.93
CA GLY A 431 16.88 -24.77 -19.21
C GLY A 431 16.54 -23.68 -18.18
N LYS A 432 17.09 -22.49 -18.39
CA LYS A 432 16.85 -21.32 -17.53
C LYS A 432 15.48 -20.70 -17.82
N LEU A 433 14.58 -20.78 -16.84
CA LEU A 433 13.27 -20.13 -16.87
C LEU A 433 13.38 -18.84 -16.07
N ASN A 434 13.11 -17.69 -16.69
CA ASN A 434 13.13 -16.38 -16.02
C ASN A 434 11.70 -15.95 -15.72
N TYR A 435 11.51 -15.41 -14.53
CA TYR A 435 10.25 -14.90 -14.02
C TYR A 435 10.49 -13.61 -13.23
N ASP A 436 9.40 -12.94 -12.95
CA ASP A 436 9.30 -11.84 -12.01
C ASP A 436 8.07 -12.07 -11.13
N VAL A 437 8.12 -11.57 -9.89
CA VAL A 437 7.04 -11.67 -8.91
C VAL A 437 7.02 -10.37 -8.11
N ARG A 438 5.83 -9.85 -7.82
CA ARG A 438 5.67 -8.67 -6.96
C ARG A 438 6.15 -9.00 -5.54
N GLN A 439 6.63 -7.99 -4.81
CA GLN A 439 6.95 -8.21 -3.38
C GLN A 439 5.68 -8.63 -2.66
N TYR A 440 5.75 -9.63 -1.79
CA TYR A 440 4.60 -10.24 -1.13
C TYR A 440 3.46 -10.68 -2.07
N GLY A 441 3.75 -10.87 -3.36
CA GLY A 441 2.96 -11.67 -4.30
C GLY A 441 3.49 -13.10 -4.34
N VAL A 442 2.80 -14.00 -5.04
CA VAL A 442 3.24 -15.40 -5.12
C VAL A 442 3.09 -16.04 -6.49
N ASP A 443 4.16 -16.70 -6.89
CA ASP A 443 4.19 -17.63 -8.01
C ASP A 443 4.09 -19.08 -7.54
N TYR A 444 3.16 -19.83 -8.14
CA TYR A 444 3.00 -21.27 -7.92
C TYR A 444 3.47 -22.06 -9.15
N ILE A 445 4.76 -22.38 -9.23
CA ILE A 445 5.33 -23.12 -10.37
C ILE A 445 5.20 -24.62 -10.13
N GLY A 446 4.35 -25.29 -10.92
CA GLY A 446 4.23 -26.74 -10.91
C GLY A 446 5.39 -27.41 -11.64
N ILE A 447 5.86 -28.55 -11.13
CA ILE A 447 6.89 -29.39 -11.75
C ILE A 447 6.35 -30.81 -11.87
N GLN A 448 6.21 -31.29 -13.10
CA GLN A 448 5.67 -32.61 -13.46
C GLN A 448 6.57 -33.29 -14.51
N CYS A 449 7.83 -33.53 -14.14
CA CYS A 449 8.79 -34.22 -14.97
C CYS A 449 9.57 -35.26 -14.14
N LYS A 450 9.28 -36.55 -14.33
CA LYS A 450 9.92 -37.61 -13.53
C LYS A 450 11.43 -37.68 -13.78
N GLY A 451 12.20 -37.87 -12.71
CA GLY A 451 13.66 -38.00 -12.77
C GLY A 451 14.36 -37.56 -11.48
N GLU A 452 15.68 -37.69 -11.49
CA GLU A 452 16.57 -37.18 -10.45
C GLU A 452 17.17 -35.86 -10.95
N TRP A 453 16.68 -34.74 -10.40
CA TRP A 453 17.03 -33.40 -10.85
C TRP A 453 17.78 -32.63 -9.76
N THR A 454 18.57 -31.65 -10.16
CA THR A 454 19.03 -30.58 -9.29
C THR A 454 18.25 -29.32 -9.66
N LEU A 455 17.57 -28.75 -8.68
CA LEU A 455 16.89 -27.46 -8.75
C LEU A 455 17.89 -26.35 -8.44
N ASN A 456 18.12 -25.49 -9.40
CA ASN A 456 18.85 -24.24 -9.24
C ASN A 456 17.86 -23.09 -9.19
N PHE A 457 18.04 -22.21 -8.20
CA PHE A 457 17.33 -20.94 -8.06
C PHE A 457 18.35 -19.80 -8.02
N THR A 458 18.04 -18.68 -8.66
CA THR A 458 18.85 -17.46 -8.58
C THR A 458 17.92 -16.25 -8.65
N GLY A 459 17.83 -15.48 -7.57
CA GLY A 459 17.15 -14.18 -7.52
C GLY A 459 18.09 -13.02 -7.78
N ASN A 460 17.56 -11.82 -8.03
CA ASN A 460 18.33 -10.57 -7.89
C ASN A 460 18.75 -10.38 -6.43
N ALA A 461 19.89 -9.71 -6.20
CA ALA A 461 20.40 -9.42 -4.86
C ALA A 461 19.89 -8.06 -4.32
N GLU A 462 19.51 -7.15 -5.22
CA GLU A 462 19.07 -5.80 -4.91
C GLU A 462 17.88 -5.41 -5.79
N VAL A 463 17.06 -4.49 -5.30
CA VAL A 463 15.87 -3.97 -5.99
C VAL A 463 15.74 -2.46 -5.71
N GLY A 464 15.23 -1.69 -6.66
CA GLY A 464 14.98 -0.26 -6.45
C GLY A 464 13.73 -0.02 -5.60
N ILE A 465 13.64 1.14 -4.96
CA ILE A 465 12.42 1.63 -4.27
C ILE A 465 11.53 2.33 -5.31
N LEU A 466 12.14 3.27 -6.03
CA LEU A 466 11.52 4.07 -7.08
C LEU A 466 11.76 3.44 -8.47
N PRO A 467 10.85 3.67 -9.44
CA PRO A 467 11.02 3.23 -10.82
C PRO A 467 11.99 4.12 -11.63
N ILE A 468 12.78 4.97 -10.97
CA ILE A 468 13.69 5.95 -11.57
C ILE A 468 15.03 6.00 -10.84
N ASP A 469 16.10 6.32 -11.56
CA ASP A 469 17.39 6.66 -10.94
C ASP A 469 17.38 8.10 -10.39
N ALA A 470 18.35 8.42 -9.52
CA ALA A 470 18.64 9.79 -9.08
C ALA A 470 18.78 10.73 -10.28
N TYR A 471 18.38 12.00 -10.14
CA TYR A 471 18.51 12.95 -11.25
C TYR A 471 19.99 13.22 -11.57
N SER A 472 20.82 13.35 -10.53
CA SER A 472 22.27 13.34 -10.63
C SER A 472 22.89 12.57 -9.47
N GLY A 473 24.08 11.99 -9.69
CA GLY A 473 24.77 11.27 -8.63
C GLY A 473 24.02 10.02 -8.19
N ASP A 474 24.12 9.68 -6.91
CA ASP A 474 23.54 8.47 -6.33
C ASP A 474 22.46 8.78 -5.28
N TYR A 475 22.44 9.99 -4.71
CA TYR A 475 21.59 10.35 -3.56
C TYR A 475 20.52 11.40 -3.88
N PHE A 476 19.36 11.24 -3.27
CA PHE A 476 18.29 12.24 -3.28
C PHE A 476 17.48 12.13 -1.99
N PHE A 477 16.65 13.13 -1.72
CA PHE A 477 15.64 13.02 -0.67
C PHE A 477 14.40 12.34 -1.21
N TRP A 478 13.94 11.29 -0.53
CA TRP A 478 12.65 10.65 -0.76
C TRP A 478 11.73 10.90 0.43
N SER A 479 10.44 11.10 0.18
CA SER A 479 9.46 11.47 1.20
C SER A 479 8.99 10.32 2.07
N ASN A 480 9.38 9.09 1.78
CA ASN A 480 8.71 7.89 2.27
C ASN A 480 7.26 7.75 1.75
N MET A 481 6.57 6.69 2.16
CA MET A 481 5.14 6.44 1.90
C MET A 481 4.41 6.25 3.22
N GLY A 482 3.21 6.80 3.35
CA GLY A 482 2.35 6.54 4.50
C GLY A 482 0.95 7.07 4.24
N ASP A 483 -0.05 6.40 4.80
CA ASP A 483 -1.40 6.95 4.90
C ASP A 483 -1.43 7.96 6.07
N SER A 484 -2.46 8.79 6.21
CA SER A 484 -2.66 9.75 7.31
C SER A 484 -1.42 10.52 7.78
N SER A 485 -0.51 10.94 6.88
CA SER A 485 0.84 11.43 7.24
C SER A 485 1.16 12.84 6.76
N ASP A 486 2.12 13.52 7.41
CA ASP A 486 2.67 14.84 7.04
C ASP A 486 4.21 14.82 7.10
N MET A 487 4.82 14.23 6.08
CA MET A 487 6.28 14.21 5.97
C MET A 487 6.79 15.59 5.56
N SER A 488 7.89 16.04 6.19
CA SER A 488 8.43 17.36 5.92
C SER A 488 9.94 17.43 5.75
N LEU A 489 10.37 18.42 4.96
CA LEU A 489 11.77 18.73 4.72
C LEU A 489 11.97 20.25 4.80
N GLN A 490 12.71 20.74 5.78
CA GLN A 490 12.82 22.18 6.06
C GLN A 490 14.24 22.74 6.13
N ARG A 491 14.41 24.01 5.75
CA ARG A 491 15.70 24.73 5.85
C ARG A 491 15.53 26.24 5.90
N SER A 492 16.35 26.91 6.73
CA SER A 492 16.44 28.38 6.78
C SER A 492 17.54 28.94 5.88
N PHE A 493 17.25 30.07 5.24
CA PHE A 493 18.15 30.81 4.37
C PHE A 493 18.22 32.29 4.78
N ASP A 494 19.45 32.84 4.81
CA ASP A 494 19.67 34.27 5.04
C ASP A 494 19.66 35.02 3.70
N LEU A 495 18.58 35.77 3.45
CA LEU A 495 18.43 36.65 2.28
C LEU A 495 18.60 38.13 2.66
N THR A 496 19.11 38.46 3.86
CA THR A 496 19.18 39.83 4.38
C THR A 496 20.01 40.78 3.52
N ASN A 497 20.95 40.26 2.74
CA ASN A 497 21.83 41.02 1.86
C ASN A 497 21.42 40.95 0.36
N VAL A 498 20.22 40.44 0.07
CA VAL A 498 19.71 40.27 -1.30
C VAL A 498 18.58 41.25 -1.58
N GLU A 499 18.63 41.97 -2.70
CA GLU A 499 17.61 42.97 -3.09
C GLU A 499 16.55 42.42 -4.07
N GLY A 500 16.76 41.22 -4.62
CA GLY A 500 15.83 40.53 -5.53
C GLY A 500 16.08 40.77 -7.03
N PRO A 501 15.45 39.98 -7.94
CA PRO A 501 14.56 38.84 -7.64
C PRO A 501 15.29 37.64 -7.04
N VAL A 502 14.58 36.81 -6.28
CA VAL A 502 15.10 35.59 -5.65
C VAL A 502 14.22 34.42 -6.07
N GLU A 503 14.82 33.35 -6.57
CA GLU A 503 14.13 32.14 -7.00
C GLU A 503 14.85 30.93 -6.39
N MET A 504 14.07 29.96 -5.92
CA MET A 504 14.57 28.62 -5.63
C MET A 504 14.13 27.67 -6.75
N THR A 505 15.07 26.87 -7.24
CA THR A 505 14.78 25.78 -8.19
C THR A 505 15.19 24.44 -7.63
N PHE A 506 14.49 23.37 -8.00
CA PHE A 506 14.79 21.99 -7.59
C PHE A 506 14.24 21.01 -8.63
N GLN A 507 14.81 19.81 -8.71
CA GLN A 507 14.24 18.69 -9.46
C GLN A 507 13.28 17.94 -8.56
N ALA A 508 12.11 17.60 -9.10
CA ALA A 508 11.12 16.78 -8.42
C ALA A 508 10.65 15.64 -9.32
N TRP A 509 10.59 14.43 -8.77
CA TRP A 509 9.83 13.31 -9.30
C TRP A 509 8.77 12.96 -8.28
N TYR A 510 7.54 12.69 -8.70
CA TYR A 510 6.48 12.32 -7.76
C TYR A 510 5.42 11.43 -8.40
N ASP A 511 4.84 10.58 -7.56
CA ASP A 511 3.67 9.75 -7.84
C ASP A 511 2.78 9.77 -6.58
N LEU A 512 1.69 10.53 -6.64
CA LEU A 512 0.81 10.87 -5.53
C LEU A 512 -0.63 10.48 -5.88
N GLU A 513 -1.48 10.22 -4.90
CA GLU A 513 -2.90 10.00 -5.18
C GLU A 513 -3.53 11.26 -5.81
N VAL A 514 -4.17 11.08 -6.96
CA VAL A 514 -4.80 12.20 -7.67
C VAL A 514 -5.95 12.74 -6.85
N ASP A 515 -6.03 14.07 -6.74
CA ASP A 515 -7.02 14.83 -5.99
C ASP A 515 -6.96 14.77 -4.46
N TYR A 516 -6.31 13.80 -3.83
CA TYR A 516 -6.32 13.59 -2.37
C TYR A 516 -4.98 13.96 -1.70
N ASP A 517 -3.87 13.44 -2.23
CA ASP A 517 -2.52 13.67 -1.73
C ASP A 517 -1.87 14.91 -2.34
N TYR A 518 -1.22 15.75 -1.53
CA TYR A 518 -0.57 16.96 -2.04
C TYR A 518 0.82 17.19 -1.47
N VAL A 519 1.69 17.73 -2.33
CA VAL A 519 2.96 18.32 -1.90
C VAL A 519 2.87 19.84 -1.97
N PHE A 520 3.16 20.52 -0.87
CA PHE A 520 3.25 21.98 -0.80
C PHE A 520 4.68 22.42 -0.58
N VAL A 521 5.02 23.59 -1.14
CA VAL A 521 6.22 24.33 -0.75
C VAL A 521 5.74 25.57 -0.03
N SER A 522 6.19 25.76 1.21
CA SER A 522 5.76 26.86 2.06
C SER A 522 6.95 27.63 2.62
N ALA A 523 6.71 28.89 3.00
CA ALA A 523 7.73 29.76 3.58
C ALA A 523 7.21 30.51 4.80
N THR A 524 8.11 30.77 5.75
CA THR A 524 7.83 31.55 6.96
C THR A 524 9.04 32.40 7.37
N THR A 525 8.79 33.52 8.05
CA THR A 525 9.81 34.38 8.67
C THR A 525 9.77 34.36 10.19
N ASP A 526 8.77 33.73 10.79
CA ASP A 526 8.54 33.68 12.24
C ASP A 526 8.36 32.25 12.79
N GLY A 527 8.24 31.25 11.92
CA GLY A 527 8.02 29.86 12.29
C GLY A 527 6.55 29.51 12.59
N GLU A 528 5.66 30.50 12.58
CA GLU A 528 4.25 30.35 12.95
C GLU A 528 3.33 30.56 11.74
N ASN A 529 3.57 31.62 10.95
CA ASN A 529 2.75 31.98 9.80
C ASN A 529 3.42 31.46 8.53
N TRP A 530 2.82 30.45 7.90
CA TRP A 530 3.33 29.84 6.68
C TRP A 530 2.53 30.31 5.47
N GLN A 531 3.25 30.63 4.40
CA GLN A 531 2.68 31.01 3.12
C GLN A 531 3.04 29.95 2.08
N ILE A 532 2.03 29.32 1.48
CA ILE A 532 2.21 28.44 0.32
C ILE A 532 2.77 29.25 -0.85
N LEU A 533 3.79 28.70 -1.48
CA LEU A 533 4.50 29.26 -2.63
C LEU A 533 4.11 28.51 -3.90
N ASP A 534 3.94 29.26 -4.99
CA ASP A 534 3.52 28.66 -6.24
C ASP A 534 4.67 27.93 -6.93
N THR A 535 4.59 26.60 -7.03
CA THR A 535 5.51 25.80 -7.84
C THR A 535 5.10 25.82 -9.31
N SER A 536 6.08 25.71 -10.21
CA SER A 536 5.88 25.76 -11.67
C SER A 536 4.81 24.83 -12.23
N SER A 537 4.56 23.68 -11.61
CA SER A 537 3.57 22.68 -12.06
C SER A 537 2.46 22.38 -11.07
N CYS A 538 2.20 23.26 -10.09
CA CYS A 538 1.14 23.05 -9.13
C CYS A 538 -0.27 23.11 -9.76
N THR A 539 -1.25 22.66 -8.97
CA THR A 539 -2.67 22.89 -9.19
C THR A 539 -3.30 23.51 -7.94
N THR A 540 -4.35 24.33 -8.13
CA THR A 540 -5.23 24.81 -7.06
C THR A 540 -6.59 24.10 -7.09
N SER A 541 -6.69 22.99 -7.83
CA SER A 541 -7.89 22.15 -7.84
C SER A 541 -8.04 21.52 -6.46
N ASN A 542 -9.26 21.56 -5.91
CA ASN A 542 -9.58 20.92 -4.64
C ASN A 542 -10.91 20.18 -4.71
N PRO A 543 -11.02 19.12 -5.54
CA PRO A 543 -12.27 18.41 -5.70
C PRO A 543 -12.60 17.54 -4.48
N SER A 544 -11.60 16.93 -3.82
CA SER A 544 -11.75 16.13 -2.60
C SER A 544 -12.03 16.97 -1.34
N GLY A 545 -11.45 18.17 -1.25
CA GLY A 545 -11.43 18.97 -0.02
C GLY A 545 -10.03 19.06 0.61
N ASN A 546 -9.09 18.20 0.22
CA ASN A 546 -7.78 18.03 0.88
C ASN A 546 -6.70 19.06 0.50
N SER A 547 -6.94 19.90 -0.52
CA SER A 547 -5.94 20.90 -0.93
C SER A 547 -6.05 22.22 -0.16
N TYR A 548 -4.92 22.68 0.40
CA TYR A 548 -4.81 23.98 1.09
C TYR A 548 -4.43 25.15 0.17
N GLY A 549 -4.03 24.88 -1.07
CA GLY A 549 -3.54 25.91 -1.99
C GLY A 549 -2.93 25.35 -3.28
N CYS A 550 -1.91 26.03 -3.80
CA CYS A 550 -1.16 25.57 -4.97
C CYS A 550 -0.19 24.44 -4.55
N GLY A 551 -0.56 23.19 -4.86
CA GLY A 551 0.22 21.99 -4.54
C GLY A 551 0.52 21.11 -5.76
N LEU A 552 1.57 20.29 -5.69
CA LEU A 552 1.80 19.20 -6.65
C LEU A 552 0.82 18.07 -6.33
N ASN A 553 0.27 17.43 -7.36
CA ASN A 553 -0.70 16.34 -7.24
C ASN A 553 -0.59 15.39 -8.46
N GLY A 554 -0.97 14.13 -8.30
CA GLY A 554 -0.87 13.10 -9.32
C GLY A 554 0.57 12.68 -9.62
N ALA A 555 0.89 12.37 -10.88
CA ALA A 555 2.22 11.87 -11.26
C ALA A 555 3.00 12.83 -12.18
N SER A 556 4.30 13.02 -11.90
CA SER A 556 5.20 13.90 -12.66
C SER A 556 5.65 13.33 -14.02
N ASN A 557 5.58 11.99 -14.15
CA ASN A 557 6.07 11.22 -15.30
C ASN A 557 7.55 11.48 -15.62
N GLY A 558 8.41 11.36 -14.61
CA GLY A 558 9.85 11.66 -14.70
C GLY A 558 10.24 12.91 -13.93
N TRP A 559 11.55 13.16 -13.83
CA TRP A 559 12.08 14.35 -13.15
C TRP A 559 11.63 15.65 -13.84
N ARG A 560 11.16 16.61 -13.04
CA ARG A 560 10.68 17.92 -13.48
C ARG A 560 11.38 19.02 -12.69
N LEU A 561 11.92 20.00 -13.42
CA LEU A 561 12.43 21.22 -12.81
C LEU A 561 11.25 22.06 -12.29
N GLN A 562 11.26 22.30 -10.99
CA GLN A 562 10.36 23.20 -10.29
C GLN A 562 11.06 24.51 -9.97
N ALA A 563 10.28 25.58 -9.85
CA ALA A 563 10.75 26.88 -9.39
C ALA A 563 9.69 27.51 -8.48
N VAL A 564 10.13 28.25 -7.46
CA VAL A 564 9.29 29.07 -6.59
C VAL A 564 9.91 30.47 -6.44
N ASP A 565 9.07 31.52 -6.47
CA ASP A 565 9.50 32.90 -6.27
C ASP A 565 9.64 33.22 -4.78
N LEU A 566 10.83 33.64 -4.37
CA LEU A 566 11.16 34.05 -3.00
C LEU A 566 11.39 35.56 -2.89
N SER A 567 11.11 36.33 -3.94
CA SER A 567 11.41 37.77 -3.99
C SER A 567 10.72 38.57 -2.88
N ALA A 568 9.59 38.09 -2.34
CA ALA A 568 8.91 38.69 -1.19
C ALA A 568 9.74 38.64 0.11
N TYR A 569 10.67 37.70 0.21
CA TYR A 569 11.53 37.47 1.38
C TYR A 569 12.94 38.07 1.22
N ALA A 570 13.22 38.75 0.10
CA ALA A 570 14.47 39.49 -0.09
C ALA A 570 14.67 40.52 1.04
N GLY A 571 15.87 40.54 1.63
CA GLY A 571 16.19 41.39 2.77
C GLY A 571 15.81 40.80 4.14
N GLN A 572 15.39 39.52 4.21
CA GLN A 572 14.97 38.84 5.44
C GLN A 572 15.65 37.48 5.58
N GLU A 573 15.57 36.86 6.76
CA GLU A 573 15.76 35.41 6.91
C GLU A 573 14.44 34.72 6.61
N VAL A 574 14.47 33.59 5.90
CA VAL A 574 13.28 32.81 5.54
C VAL A 574 13.52 31.32 5.77
N THR A 575 12.55 30.64 6.34
CA THR A 575 12.52 29.17 6.39
C THR A 575 11.61 28.67 5.28
N LEU A 576 12.11 27.71 4.50
CA LEU A 576 11.36 27.00 3.48
C LEU A 576 11.06 25.59 3.98
N ARG A 577 9.90 25.05 3.61
CA ARG A 577 9.47 23.69 3.95
C ARG A 577 8.76 23.04 2.76
N PHE A 578 9.10 21.79 2.51
CA PHE A 578 8.29 20.87 1.72
C PHE A 578 7.41 20.10 2.69
N ASP A 579 6.13 19.99 2.38
CA ASP A 579 5.13 19.19 3.10
C ASP A 579 4.57 18.17 2.11
N TYR A 580 4.66 16.87 2.39
CA TYR A 580 3.92 15.83 1.67
C TYR A 580 2.84 15.30 2.61
N ILE A 581 1.59 15.64 2.29
CA ILE A 581 0.42 15.35 3.11
C ILE A 581 -0.42 14.31 2.40
N THR A 582 -0.70 13.21 3.10
CA THR A 582 -1.56 12.12 2.63
C THR A 582 -2.86 12.04 3.42
N ASP A 583 -3.92 11.54 2.78
CA ASP A 583 -5.20 11.29 3.43
C ASP A 583 -5.28 9.88 4.02
N ALA A 584 -6.47 9.41 4.41
CA ALA A 584 -6.61 8.25 5.29
C ALA A 584 -6.32 6.88 4.63
N ALA A 585 -6.19 6.79 3.31
CA ALA A 585 -5.91 5.54 2.62
C ALA A 585 -5.44 5.78 1.18
N VAL A 586 -4.69 4.81 0.64
CA VAL A 586 -4.19 4.82 -0.74
C VAL A 586 -3.20 5.95 -1.01
N ASN A 587 -1.91 5.64 -0.85
CA ASN A 587 -0.84 6.53 -1.26
C ASN A 587 -0.19 6.09 -2.59
N GLY A 588 0.38 7.06 -3.30
CA GLY A 588 1.37 6.80 -4.35
C GLY A 588 2.75 6.47 -3.78
N ILE A 589 3.76 6.34 -4.64
CA ILE A 589 5.15 6.06 -4.21
C ILE A 589 5.80 7.28 -3.51
N GLY A 590 5.17 8.46 -3.59
CA GLY A 590 5.59 9.67 -2.88
C GLY A 590 6.39 10.63 -3.74
N LEU A 591 7.30 11.38 -3.12
CA LEU A 591 8.07 12.48 -3.72
C LEU A 591 9.58 12.23 -3.59
N ALA A 592 10.32 12.47 -4.67
CA ALA A 592 11.77 12.57 -4.68
C ALA A 592 12.20 13.99 -5.06
N ILE A 593 13.15 14.57 -4.31
CA ILE A 593 13.72 15.91 -4.50
C ILE A 593 15.23 15.81 -4.67
N ASP A 594 15.75 16.52 -5.67
CA ASP A 594 17.19 16.60 -5.94
C ASP A 594 17.57 17.99 -6.51
N ASN A 595 18.86 18.33 -6.54
CA ASN A 595 19.43 19.50 -7.19
C ASN A 595 18.77 20.84 -6.79
N ILE A 596 18.73 21.11 -5.49
CA ILE A 596 18.12 22.31 -4.93
C ILE A 596 19.10 23.49 -5.05
N GLN A 597 18.64 24.63 -5.58
CA GLN A 597 19.46 25.81 -5.84
C GLN A 597 18.75 27.12 -5.48
N ILE A 598 19.49 28.06 -4.86
CA ILE A 598 19.10 29.47 -4.72
C ILE A 598 20.27 30.33 -5.19
N ALA A 599 20.24 30.71 -6.47
CA ALA A 599 21.37 31.38 -7.13
C ALA A 599 21.71 32.75 -6.51
N ALA A 600 20.74 33.45 -5.92
CA ALA A 600 20.94 34.78 -5.35
C ALA A 600 21.88 34.80 -4.13
N ILE A 601 22.12 33.64 -3.50
CA ILE A 601 23.02 33.46 -2.35
C ILE A 601 24.09 32.39 -2.61
N ASP A 602 24.31 32.02 -3.88
CA ASP A 602 25.24 30.97 -4.30
C ASP A 602 25.03 29.62 -3.56
N TYR A 603 23.78 29.30 -3.18
CA TYR A 603 23.44 28.01 -2.59
C TYR A 603 23.09 26.99 -3.68
N SER A 604 23.69 25.80 -3.59
CA SER A 604 23.36 24.62 -4.39
C SER A 604 23.64 23.35 -3.60
N SER A 605 22.75 22.37 -3.69
CA SER A 605 22.93 21.03 -3.13
C SER A 605 22.43 19.98 -4.11
N ASP A 606 23.32 19.08 -4.54
CA ASP A 606 23.04 17.84 -5.27
C ASP A 606 22.93 16.64 -4.32
N LEU A 607 22.99 16.87 -3.01
CA LEU A 607 22.81 15.87 -1.95
C LEU A 607 23.85 14.74 -1.93
N GLU A 608 24.93 14.80 -2.72
CA GLU A 608 25.92 13.72 -2.79
C GLU A 608 26.85 13.65 -1.57
N ALA A 609 27.14 14.80 -0.95
CA ALA A 609 28.08 14.89 0.17
C ALA A 609 27.40 14.87 1.55
N ASP A 610 26.20 15.45 1.64
CA ASP A 610 25.41 15.61 2.86
C ASP A 610 23.95 15.93 2.51
N GLU A 611 23.14 16.25 3.52
CA GLU A 611 21.72 16.62 3.40
C GLU A 611 21.49 18.04 2.85
N GLY A 612 22.54 18.72 2.39
CA GLY A 612 22.47 20.12 1.97
C GLY A 612 22.08 21.06 3.11
N GLY A 613 22.13 20.57 4.36
CA GLY A 613 21.61 21.10 5.63
C GLY A 613 20.09 21.33 5.67
N TRP A 614 19.34 20.51 4.95
CA TRP A 614 17.91 20.32 5.20
C TRP A 614 17.71 19.46 6.44
N GLN A 615 16.60 19.68 7.14
CA GLN A 615 16.17 18.86 8.27
C GLN A 615 14.94 18.09 7.83
N ALA A 616 15.04 16.78 7.85
CA ALA A 616 13.96 15.88 7.49
C ALA A 616 13.17 15.44 8.73
N ASP A 617 11.88 15.19 8.52
CA ASP A 617 10.96 14.54 9.44
C ASP A 617 10.05 13.66 8.57
N GLY A 618 10.33 12.35 8.52
CA GLY A 618 9.73 11.39 7.59
C GLY A 618 10.42 11.31 6.22
N PHE A 619 11.12 12.36 5.76
CA PHE A 619 11.95 12.29 4.56
C PHE A 619 13.28 11.57 4.84
N VAL A 620 13.80 10.85 3.86
CA VAL A 620 15.10 10.15 3.96
C VAL A 620 16.01 10.48 2.80
N ARG A 621 17.31 10.66 3.08
CA ARG A 621 18.33 10.81 2.03
C ARG A 621 18.93 9.44 1.72
N ILE A 622 18.62 8.89 0.56
CA ILE A 622 18.91 7.49 0.22
C ILE A 622 19.49 7.33 -1.18
N GLU A 623 20.13 6.18 -1.41
CA GLU A 623 20.32 5.62 -2.75
C GLU A 623 19.07 4.81 -3.12
N ASN A 624 18.70 4.75 -4.41
CA ASN A 624 17.52 3.99 -4.86
C ASN A 624 17.76 2.47 -4.91
N LEU A 625 18.14 1.87 -3.78
CA LEU A 625 18.49 0.46 -3.66
C LEU A 625 18.05 -0.12 -2.31
N LEU A 626 17.53 -1.35 -2.34
CA LEU A 626 17.20 -2.17 -1.18
C LEU A 626 17.73 -3.60 -1.37
N PRO A 627 18.08 -4.31 -0.28
CA PRO A 627 18.43 -5.72 -0.36
C PRO A 627 17.20 -6.52 -0.80
N GLN A 628 17.37 -7.37 -1.80
CA GLN A 628 16.29 -8.25 -2.23
C GLN A 628 16.25 -9.50 -1.33
N SER A 629 15.08 -9.86 -0.82
CA SER A 629 14.83 -11.13 -0.13
C SER A 629 13.79 -11.97 -0.89
N PHE A 630 13.83 -13.30 -0.69
CA PHE A 630 12.84 -14.21 -1.24
C PHE A 630 12.45 -15.27 -0.20
N ARG A 631 11.19 -15.70 -0.26
CA ARG A 631 10.73 -16.94 0.36
C ARG A 631 10.45 -17.98 -0.72
N VAL A 632 11.10 -19.14 -0.60
CA VAL A 632 10.95 -20.24 -1.54
C VAL A 632 10.57 -21.49 -0.76
N THR A 633 9.40 -22.05 -1.06
CA THR A 633 8.93 -23.29 -0.45
C THR A 633 8.67 -24.36 -1.51
N LEU A 634 9.24 -25.55 -1.31
CA LEU A 634 9.00 -26.72 -2.13
C LEU A 634 7.91 -27.59 -1.50
N VAL A 635 6.78 -27.71 -2.19
CA VAL A 635 5.69 -28.62 -1.83
C VAL A 635 5.75 -29.85 -2.73
N THR A 636 5.89 -31.05 -2.16
CA THR A 636 5.92 -32.30 -2.93
C THR A 636 4.66 -33.13 -2.68
N TYR A 637 4.11 -33.71 -3.75
CA TYR A 637 2.92 -34.55 -3.74
C TYR A 637 3.30 -36.00 -4.04
N GLY A 638 3.06 -36.87 -3.06
CA GLY A 638 3.38 -38.28 -3.11
C GLY A 638 2.43 -39.13 -2.27
N ASP A 639 2.96 -40.18 -1.65
CA ASP A 639 2.26 -40.93 -0.59
C ASP A 639 1.92 -40.03 0.61
N GLU A 640 2.80 -39.07 0.89
CA GLU A 640 2.60 -37.97 1.86
C GLU A 640 2.88 -36.63 1.16
N ILE A 641 2.21 -35.58 1.62
CA ILE A 641 2.51 -34.21 1.19
C ILE A 641 3.61 -33.66 2.10
N ASN A 642 4.71 -33.21 1.52
CA ASN A 642 5.79 -32.56 2.27
C ASN A 642 5.88 -31.09 1.89
N VAL A 643 6.08 -30.24 2.88
CA VAL A 643 6.33 -28.80 2.72
C VAL A 643 7.72 -28.50 3.23
N ILE A 644 8.59 -28.01 2.37
CA ILE A 644 10.02 -27.85 2.64
C ILE A 644 10.41 -26.40 2.31
N PRO A 645 10.56 -25.52 3.31
CA PRO A 645 11.20 -24.22 3.12
C PRO A 645 12.62 -24.41 2.60
N LEU A 646 13.00 -23.63 1.60
CA LEU A 646 14.30 -23.70 0.95
C LEU A 646 15.11 -22.44 1.28
N GLU A 647 16.16 -22.61 2.07
CA GLU A 647 17.07 -21.53 2.48
C GLU A 647 17.96 -21.08 1.31
N LEU A 648 17.95 -19.79 1.02
CA LEU A 648 18.84 -19.17 0.04
C LEU A 648 20.13 -18.68 0.73
N ASN A 649 21.21 -18.55 -0.03
CA ASN A 649 22.40 -17.85 0.46
C ASN A 649 22.22 -16.32 0.38
N ALA A 650 23.20 -15.56 0.87
CA ALA A 650 23.17 -14.09 0.85
C ALA A 650 23.12 -13.46 -0.57
N ASP A 651 23.39 -14.24 -1.62
CA ASP A 651 23.29 -13.79 -3.02
C ASP A 651 21.96 -14.24 -3.67
N ASN A 652 20.99 -14.71 -2.89
CA ASN A 652 19.72 -15.31 -3.35
C ASN A 652 19.88 -16.50 -4.31
N ILE A 653 20.89 -17.34 -4.05
CA ILE A 653 21.21 -18.54 -4.83
C ILE A 653 20.97 -19.79 -4.01
N LEU A 654 20.37 -20.79 -4.65
CA LEU A 654 20.22 -22.14 -4.12
C LEU A 654 20.47 -23.19 -5.20
N SER A 655 21.05 -24.32 -4.79
CA SER A 655 21.14 -25.55 -5.59
C SER A 655 20.80 -26.73 -4.69
N THR A 656 19.71 -27.44 -4.96
CA THR A 656 19.25 -28.59 -4.14
C THR A 656 18.72 -29.74 -4.99
N ASP A 657 18.72 -30.95 -4.44
CA ASP A 657 18.23 -32.13 -5.14
C ASP A 657 16.69 -32.18 -5.14
N LEU A 658 16.10 -32.43 -6.31
CA LEU A 658 14.67 -32.65 -6.52
C LEU A 658 14.45 -33.99 -7.24
N ASN A 659 14.02 -35.00 -6.49
CA ASN A 659 13.75 -36.34 -7.00
C ASN A 659 12.25 -36.55 -7.19
N LEU A 660 11.81 -36.66 -8.44
CA LEU A 660 10.42 -36.93 -8.83
C LEU A 660 10.30 -38.36 -9.33
N THR A 661 10.03 -39.29 -8.42
CA THR A 661 9.94 -40.74 -8.67
C THR A 661 8.48 -41.18 -8.84
N ASP A 662 8.19 -42.48 -8.75
CA ASP A 662 6.79 -42.95 -8.72
C ASP A 662 6.07 -42.59 -7.42
N ASP A 663 6.82 -42.43 -6.32
CA ASP A 663 6.30 -42.10 -4.99
C ASP A 663 6.09 -40.60 -4.79
N ILE A 664 6.72 -39.75 -5.62
CA ILE A 664 6.55 -38.29 -5.66
C ILE A 664 6.26 -37.88 -7.11
N TYR A 665 4.99 -37.68 -7.44
CA TYR A 665 4.55 -37.51 -8.82
C TYR A 665 4.48 -36.05 -9.26
N GLN A 666 4.48 -35.09 -8.34
CA GLN A 666 4.46 -33.66 -8.62
C GLN A 666 5.19 -32.89 -7.51
N ALA A 667 5.79 -31.77 -7.89
CA ALA A 667 6.20 -30.73 -6.96
C ALA A 667 5.61 -29.38 -7.36
N VAL A 668 5.53 -28.45 -6.41
CA VAL A 668 5.20 -27.05 -6.63
C VAL A 668 6.25 -26.21 -5.90
N LEU A 669 6.86 -25.26 -6.61
CA LEU A 669 7.62 -24.18 -6.00
C LEU A 669 6.65 -23.04 -5.72
N VAL A 670 6.60 -22.61 -4.47
CA VAL A 670 5.89 -21.42 -4.00
C VAL A 670 6.95 -20.35 -3.78
N ILE A 671 6.91 -19.28 -4.57
CA ILE A 671 7.99 -18.28 -4.64
C ILE A 671 7.39 -16.90 -4.44
N SER A 672 7.98 -16.11 -3.54
CA SER A 672 7.63 -14.72 -3.29
C SER A 672 8.90 -13.89 -3.14
N GLY A 673 8.93 -12.69 -3.73
CA GLY A 673 9.83 -11.63 -3.26
C GLY A 673 9.30 -11.10 -1.93
N THR A 674 10.16 -10.74 -0.99
CA THR A 674 9.75 -10.34 0.37
C THR A 674 10.46 -9.08 0.87
N THR A 675 10.94 -8.23 -0.04
CA THR A 675 11.55 -6.96 0.36
C THR A 675 10.47 -5.93 0.69
N PRO A 676 10.46 -5.34 1.89
CA PRO A 676 9.49 -4.32 2.27
C PRO A 676 9.74 -3.00 1.53
N VAL A 677 8.81 -2.04 1.67
CA VAL A 677 8.92 -0.64 1.20
C VAL A 677 8.99 -0.44 -0.32
N THR A 678 9.26 -1.47 -1.13
CA THR A 678 9.29 -1.36 -2.59
C THR A 678 8.05 -1.97 -3.25
N ARG A 679 7.58 -1.31 -4.32
CA ARG A 679 6.57 -1.83 -5.26
C ARG A 679 7.21 -2.42 -6.52
N GLN A 680 8.55 -2.45 -6.62
CA GLN A 680 9.25 -3.02 -7.75
C GLN A 680 9.28 -4.56 -7.65
N SER A 681 8.98 -5.25 -8.75
CA SER A 681 9.01 -6.71 -8.79
C SER A 681 10.41 -7.27 -8.55
N ALA A 682 10.48 -8.36 -7.79
CA ALA A 682 11.65 -9.21 -7.71
C ALA A 682 11.80 -10.02 -9.01
N THR A 683 13.03 -10.32 -9.42
CA THR A 683 13.31 -11.13 -10.62
C THR A 683 14.08 -12.38 -10.24
N TYR A 684 13.71 -13.51 -10.82
CA TYR A 684 14.36 -14.77 -10.47
C TYR A 684 14.44 -15.74 -11.65
N GLN A 685 15.31 -16.72 -11.50
CA GLN A 685 15.54 -17.78 -12.46
C GLN A 685 15.44 -19.14 -11.79
N VAL A 686 14.69 -20.05 -12.43
CA VAL A 686 14.59 -21.47 -12.05
C VAL A 686 15.16 -22.34 -13.16
N GLU A 687 16.00 -23.31 -12.79
CA GLU A 687 16.55 -24.29 -13.71
C GLU A 687 16.58 -25.69 -13.09
N LEU A 688 16.08 -26.68 -13.82
CA LEU A 688 16.19 -28.10 -13.48
C LEU A 688 17.28 -28.74 -14.35
N VAL A 689 18.33 -29.26 -13.73
CA VAL A 689 19.43 -29.99 -14.40
C VAL A 689 19.52 -31.43 -13.91
N ASN A 690 20.27 -32.30 -14.60
CA ASN A 690 20.45 -33.69 -14.12
C ASN A 690 21.40 -33.70 -12.90
N GLN A 691 21.09 -34.52 -11.89
CA GLN A 691 22.03 -34.76 -10.80
C GLN A 691 23.34 -35.35 -11.33
N GLY A 692 24.47 -34.77 -10.91
CA GLY A 692 25.81 -35.31 -11.21
C GLY A 692 26.47 -34.83 -12.53
N LYS A 693 26.14 -33.62 -13.01
CA LYS A 693 26.90 -32.94 -14.07
C LYS A 693 27.33 -31.53 -13.70
#